data_AF-A0AAD7AXT5-F1
#
_entry.id   AF-A0AAD7AXT5-F1
#
_cell.length_a   1.000
_cell.length_b   1.000
_cell.length_c   1.000
_cell.angle_alpha   90.00
_cell.angle_beta   90.00
_cell.angle_gamma   90.00
#
_symmetry.space_group_name_H-M   'P 1'
#
loop_
_entity.id
_entity.type
_entity.pdbx_description
1 polymer ?
#
loop_
_entity_poly.entity_id
_entity_poly.type
_entity_poly.pdbx_seq_one_letter_code
_entity_poly.pdbx_strand_id
1 'polypeptide(L)'
;MGSELGSSSAEAYHHRASFGSFSSRGGEDPLAAAAEQKRIEELAEQARQREEAARAKEAAAQEKEAAAQQKEADLKQKEEESERKLREITEREAALRRREEEFQRMEDDRRSKEEAARQEAAKQKQEQARLKEARLKEAARLKKAEERRKEEERRREEEQKEWRQKMKEEEARLKALEDARLQEEARQTRLKEKREREEARLKEERDMEARLKEERETEEARVKEEREARLKEERQREEAARLKEQREREETDKHWREMDAIRAKEEAVRLKQEQARAKAEEARVRDEREKEDARLKEERQREEAERLWREREDARVKEEARQRAEDARLKAEAAAQLKEEARQREEAEKQRKEKLRAEAERQNEKLKEFQQNQMREAEARKRADERKRQGSMDQDGGWTGPSSPPSWTRTTPNSPAPSSTASSSARSNSTAGSSWSSSSKASSTTSASSTSRASSSSTATPNGKPTWTSASSSAPPPSYTPSGNKAPPRAGSASSQSSRDPPPTNSDDWARRQQQQAEEQFRRMQEQMERERQAKEQKAGRMLTKEDVVKIYQTHEQQWAKMSAHAEVTWDMLPWPVYKKANSAEDITSGAVDAYIMSPHYPDADKSTKDRIRQQLRRWHEDHFNQKVLSKVSERDKDRVKAAAGTVTRNLNNLLERTNESKKSGSSVFG
;
A
#
# COMPACT_ATOMS: atom_id res chain seq x y z
N MET A 1 45.52 3.78 71.92
CA MET A 1 45.88 5.16 72.30
C MET A 1 44.58 5.82 72.76
N GLY A 2 44.40 6.30 74.00
CA GLY A 2 45.25 6.26 75.19
C GLY A 2 44.84 7.39 76.13
N SER A 3 44.24 7.08 77.29
CA SER A 3 43.89 7.95 78.43
C SER A 3 43.22 7.03 79.48
N GLU A 4 43.99 6.35 80.32
CA GLU A 4 44.44 6.81 81.66
C GLU A 4 43.31 7.00 82.68
N LEU A 5 43.30 6.10 83.67
CA LEU A 5 42.40 6.09 84.82
C LEU A 5 43.08 6.80 86.00
N GLY A 6 42.55 7.94 86.43
CA GLY A 6 42.97 8.62 87.65
C GLY A 6 42.12 8.22 88.85
N SER A 7 42.61 7.29 89.68
CA SER A 7 41.95 6.87 90.91
C SER A 7 42.53 7.60 92.13
N SER A 8 41.69 8.26 92.92
CA SER A 8 41.98 8.71 94.29
C SER A 8 40.63 8.95 95.00
N SER A 9 40.18 8.15 95.96
CA SER A 9 40.78 7.77 97.24
C SER A 9 40.94 8.95 98.21
N ALA A 10 39.88 9.23 98.98
CA ALA A 10 39.93 10.11 100.14
C ALA A 10 39.12 9.48 101.29
N GLU A 11 39.81 9.11 102.37
CA GLU A 11 39.24 8.46 103.55
C GLU A 11 38.44 9.47 104.39
N ALA A 12 37.18 9.17 104.69
CA ALA A 12 36.39 9.95 105.65
C ALA A 12 36.66 9.47 107.09
N TYR A 13 37.52 10.19 107.81
CA TYR A 13 37.87 9.91 109.20
C TYR A 13 36.64 9.94 110.12
N HIS A 14 36.36 8.81 110.79
CA HIS A 14 35.46 8.77 111.94
C HIS A 14 36.17 9.36 113.18
N HIS A 15 35.87 10.60 113.55
CA HIS A 15 36.17 11.11 114.90
C HIS A 15 34.91 11.35 115.73
N ARG A 16 34.67 10.40 116.63
CA ARG A 16 33.61 10.41 117.64
C ARG A 16 34.04 11.29 118.83
N ALA A 17 33.52 12.51 118.92
CA ALA A 17 33.73 13.37 120.09
C ALA A 17 32.74 13.00 121.22
N SER A 18 33.25 12.82 122.44
CA SER A 18 32.45 12.42 123.60
C SER A 18 31.81 13.64 124.26
N PHE A 19 30.49 13.59 124.52
CA PHE A 19 29.87 14.46 125.53
C PHE A 19 30.28 13.99 126.92
N GLY A 20 30.58 14.93 127.84
CA GLY A 20 31.14 14.58 129.14
C GLY A 20 30.96 15.68 130.21
N SER A 21 29.87 15.56 130.96
CA SER A 21 29.64 16.15 132.30
C SER A 21 29.69 17.68 132.45
N PHE A 22 28.50 18.28 132.41
CA PHE A 22 28.21 19.55 133.10
C PHE A 22 27.99 19.26 134.59
N SER A 23 28.54 20.09 135.49
CA SER A 23 28.11 20.08 136.89
C SER A 23 28.28 21.44 137.58
N SER A 24 27.11 21.98 137.93
CA SER A 24 26.80 22.58 139.22
C SER A 24 26.78 24.11 139.34
N ARG A 25 25.71 24.55 140.03
CA ARG A 25 25.47 25.83 140.71
C ARG A 25 25.24 27.11 139.88
N GLY A 26 24.02 27.63 140.01
CA GLY A 26 23.83 29.08 140.16
C GLY A 26 22.44 29.60 139.81
N GLY A 27 21.54 29.69 140.81
CA GLY A 27 20.40 30.63 140.85
C GLY A 27 19.47 30.67 139.64
N GLU A 28 18.35 29.95 139.71
CA GLU A 28 17.24 30.12 138.77
C GLU A 28 16.58 31.49 138.96
N ASP A 29 16.93 32.44 138.09
CA ASP A 29 16.20 33.70 137.93
C ASP A 29 15.14 33.48 136.82
N PRO A 30 13.82 33.46 137.13
CA PRO A 30 12.79 32.99 136.20
C PRO A 30 12.64 33.85 134.93
N LEU A 31 13.24 35.05 134.90
CA LEU A 31 13.33 35.89 133.71
C LEU A 31 14.43 35.45 132.73
N ALA A 32 15.50 34.80 133.20
CA ALA A 32 16.59 34.32 132.34
C ALA A 32 16.17 33.08 131.54
N ALA A 33 15.50 32.12 132.19
CA ALA A 33 15.00 30.90 131.54
C ALA A 33 14.01 31.21 130.39
N ALA A 34 13.15 32.22 130.55
CA ALA A 34 12.23 32.67 129.50
C ALA A 34 12.96 33.33 128.31
N ALA A 35 14.08 34.01 128.55
CA ALA A 35 14.92 34.58 127.49
C ALA A 35 15.72 33.48 126.75
N GLU A 36 16.14 32.44 127.45
CA GLU A 36 16.83 31.28 126.85
C GLU A 36 15.87 30.42 126.03
N GLN A 37 14.64 30.17 126.50
CA GLN A 37 13.59 29.50 125.73
C GLN A 37 13.29 30.23 124.41
N LYS A 38 13.18 31.56 124.43
CA LYS A 38 12.99 32.36 123.20
C LYS A 38 14.16 32.22 122.22
N ARG A 39 15.41 32.17 122.70
CA ARG A 39 16.59 31.93 121.85
C ARG A 39 16.60 30.52 121.26
N ILE A 40 16.14 29.52 122.01
CA ILE A 40 16.02 28.14 121.53
C ILE A 40 14.91 28.05 120.46
N GLU A 41 13.79 28.73 120.66
CA GLU A 41 12.69 28.80 119.69
C GLU A 41 13.10 29.54 118.41
N GLU A 42 13.77 30.69 118.52
CA GLU A 42 14.33 31.44 117.38
C GLU A 42 15.39 30.62 116.61
N LEU A 43 16.26 29.89 117.31
CA LEU A 43 17.22 28.97 116.68
C LEU A 43 16.54 27.78 115.99
N ALA A 44 15.45 27.24 116.57
CA ALA A 44 14.67 26.18 115.96
C ALA A 44 13.91 26.67 114.72
N GLU A 45 13.41 27.91 114.74
CA GLU A 45 12.78 28.55 113.57
C GLU A 45 13.80 28.85 112.47
N GLN A 46 14.99 29.37 112.80
CA GLN A 46 16.09 29.50 111.84
C GLN A 46 16.55 28.14 111.27
N ALA A 47 16.51 27.07 112.08
CA ALA A 47 16.81 25.72 111.60
C ALA A 47 15.74 25.23 110.61
N ARG A 48 14.46 25.42 110.90
CA ARG A 48 13.35 25.10 109.96
C ARG A 48 13.45 25.90 108.67
N GLN A 49 13.70 27.20 108.74
CA GLN A 49 13.90 28.04 107.55
C GLN A 49 15.10 27.58 106.70
N ARG A 50 16.18 27.10 107.33
CA ARG A 50 17.33 26.51 106.62
C ARG A 50 17.01 25.16 106.00
N GLU A 51 16.20 24.32 106.66
CA GLU A 51 15.75 23.04 106.14
C GLU A 51 14.79 23.23 104.95
N GLU A 52 13.82 24.14 105.06
CA GLU A 52 12.91 24.50 103.96
C GLU A 52 13.68 25.11 102.78
N ALA A 53 14.65 26.00 103.04
CA ALA A 53 15.53 26.52 102.00
C ALA A 53 16.44 25.45 101.36
N ALA A 54 16.81 24.39 102.09
CA ALA A 54 17.53 23.25 101.55
C ALA A 54 16.62 22.38 100.67
N ARG A 55 15.41 22.03 101.14
CA ARG A 55 14.39 21.29 100.37
C ARG A 55 13.96 22.04 99.11
N ALA A 56 13.83 23.37 99.18
CA ALA A 56 13.53 24.20 98.01
C ALA A 56 14.67 24.20 96.98
N LYS A 57 15.94 24.20 97.42
CA LYS A 57 17.11 24.05 96.54
C LYS A 57 17.20 22.66 95.92
N GLU A 58 16.86 21.62 96.68
CA GLU A 58 16.82 20.24 96.21
C GLU A 58 15.72 20.04 95.16
N ALA A 59 14.49 20.52 95.42
CA ALA A 59 13.39 20.49 94.45
C ALA A 59 13.75 21.26 93.16
N ALA A 60 14.36 22.44 93.28
CA ALA A 60 14.83 23.22 92.13
C ALA A 60 16.03 22.57 91.40
N ALA A 61 16.77 21.65 92.03
CA ALA A 61 17.78 20.82 91.36
C ALA A 61 17.12 19.65 90.62
N GLN A 62 16.19 18.95 91.25
CA GLN A 62 15.41 17.85 90.64
C GLN A 62 14.61 18.34 89.42
N GLU A 63 13.99 19.52 89.47
CA GLU A 63 13.29 20.12 88.32
C GLU A 63 14.24 20.41 87.15
N LYS A 64 15.44 20.92 87.44
CA LYS A 64 16.47 21.16 86.42
C LYS A 64 17.01 19.87 85.82
N GLU A 65 17.16 18.82 86.62
CA GLU A 65 17.57 17.50 86.18
C GLU A 65 16.50 16.87 85.27
N ALA A 66 15.22 16.90 85.67
CA ALA A 66 14.11 16.43 84.85
C ALA A 66 14.01 17.20 83.52
N ALA A 67 14.20 18.52 83.55
CA ALA A 67 14.22 19.35 82.35
C ALA A 67 15.45 19.09 81.45
N ALA A 68 16.58 18.62 82.00
CA ALA A 68 17.73 18.17 81.24
C ALA A 68 17.47 16.81 80.57
N GLN A 69 16.91 15.85 81.32
CA GLN A 69 16.54 14.52 80.81
C GLN A 69 15.49 14.61 79.69
N GLN A 70 14.50 15.51 79.79
CA GLN A 70 13.55 15.76 78.69
C GLN A 70 14.24 16.31 77.43
N LYS A 71 15.18 17.25 77.57
CA LYS A 71 15.94 17.78 76.42
C LYS A 71 16.83 16.72 75.77
N GLU A 72 17.42 15.83 76.56
CA GLU A 72 18.20 14.69 76.06
C GLU A 72 17.32 13.71 75.27
N ALA A 73 16.14 13.38 75.80
CA ALA A 73 15.16 12.53 75.11
C ALA A 73 14.68 13.15 73.78
N ASP A 74 14.38 14.45 73.76
CA ASP A 74 13.98 15.19 72.55
C ASP A 74 15.10 15.23 71.49
N LEU A 75 16.37 15.37 71.92
CA LEU A 75 17.52 15.34 71.02
C LEU A 75 17.69 13.93 70.42
N LYS A 76 17.58 12.89 71.24
CA LYS A 76 17.69 11.49 70.80
C LYS A 76 16.58 11.12 69.82
N GLN A 77 15.34 11.57 70.04
CA GLN A 77 14.25 11.36 69.07
C GLN A 77 14.53 12.04 67.73
N LYS A 78 15.09 13.25 67.73
CA LYS A 78 15.48 13.96 66.49
C LYS A 78 16.64 13.26 65.76
N GLU A 79 17.58 12.69 66.50
CA GLU A 79 18.67 11.88 65.97
C GLU A 79 18.12 10.61 65.30
N GLU A 80 17.29 9.83 65.99
CA GLU A 80 16.62 8.65 65.42
C GLU A 80 15.73 8.98 64.21
N GLU A 81 15.03 10.12 64.21
CA GLU A 81 14.25 10.58 63.06
C GLU A 81 15.16 10.97 61.87
N SER A 82 16.32 11.58 62.14
CA SER A 82 17.30 11.93 61.10
C SER A 82 17.94 10.69 60.48
N GLU A 83 18.26 9.66 61.28
CA GLU A 83 18.75 8.37 60.77
C GLU A 83 17.69 7.68 59.90
N ARG A 84 16.42 7.67 60.32
CA ARG A 84 15.33 7.08 59.53
C ARG A 84 15.21 7.75 58.16
N LYS A 85 15.26 9.08 58.11
CA LYS A 85 15.25 9.85 56.85
C LYS A 85 16.48 9.54 55.99
N LEU A 86 17.66 9.39 56.59
CA LEU A 86 18.88 9.02 55.87
C LEU A 86 18.76 7.62 55.23
N ARG A 87 18.20 6.65 55.95
CA ARG A 87 17.94 5.29 55.45
C ARG A 87 16.88 5.28 54.34
N GLU A 88 15.81 6.07 54.47
CA GLU A 88 14.80 6.23 53.40
C GLU A 88 15.41 6.83 52.12
N ILE A 89 16.31 7.81 52.26
CA ILE A 89 17.02 8.40 51.11
C ILE A 89 17.92 7.36 50.42
N THR A 90 18.72 6.60 51.17
CA THR A 90 19.63 5.59 50.56
C THR A 90 18.88 4.41 49.94
N GLU A 91 17.76 3.96 50.52
CA GLU A 91 16.88 2.98 49.89
C GLU A 91 16.24 3.51 48.60
N ARG A 92 15.81 4.78 48.59
CA ARG A 92 15.24 5.43 47.41
C ARG A 92 16.26 5.63 46.30
N GLU A 93 17.51 5.96 46.64
CA GLU A 93 18.63 6.06 45.69
C GLU A 93 18.98 4.68 45.10
N ALA A 94 19.06 3.64 45.94
CA ALA A 94 19.28 2.27 45.48
C ALA A 94 18.15 1.76 44.57
N ALA A 95 16.89 2.13 44.86
CA ALA A 95 15.75 1.80 44.00
C ALA A 95 15.79 2.52 42.64
N LEU A 96 16.20 3.79 42.62
CA LEU A 96 16.41 4.53 41.36
C LEU A 96 17.51 3.91 40.51
N ARG A 97 18.65 3.56 41.13
CA ARG A 97 19.77 2.91 40.43
C ARG A 97 19.39 1.56 39.81
N ARG A 98 18.62 0.71 40.52
CA ARG A 98 18.09 -0.54 39.96
C ARG A 98 17.21 -0.29 38.74
N ARG A 99 16.36 0.74 38.80
CA ARG A 99 15.46 1.12 37.69
C ARG A 99 16.22 1.67 36.49
N GLU A 100 17.33 2.36 36.71
CA GLU A 100 18.26 2.80 35.66
C GLU A 100 19.00 1.63 35.01
N GLU A 101 19.50 0.67 35.80
CA GLU A 101 20.13 -0.56 35.30
C GLU A 101 19.14 -1.44 34.51
N GLU A 102 17.87 -1.53 34.93
CA GLU A 102 16.80 -2.17 34.16
C GLU A 102 16.49 -1.44 32.84
N PHE A 103 16.49 -0.10 32.85
CA PHE A 103 16.30 0.69 31.64
C PHE A 103 17.45 0.50 30.64
N GLN A 104 18.70 0.50 31.10
CA GLN A 104 19.87 0.21 30.26
C GLN A 104 19.78 -1.19 29.64
N ARG A 105 19.42 -2.22 30.43
CA ARG A 105 19.21 -3.59 29.90
C ARG A 105 18.12 -3.67 28.84
N MET A 106 17.00 -2.94 29.02
CA MET A 106 15.95 -2.84 28.01
C MET A 106 16.41 -2.08 26.76
N GLU A 107 17.25 -1.06 26.90
CA GLU A 107 17.79 -0.34 25.75
C GLU A 107 18.81 -1.19 24.97
N ASP A 108 19.68 -1.94 25.64
CA ASP A 108 20.64 -2.85 25.01
C ASP A 108 19.94 -4.03 24.31
N ASP A 109 18.91 -4.62 24.93
CA ASP A 109 18.05 -5.62 24.27
C ASP A 109 17.33 -5.04 23.04
N ARG A 110 16.85 -3.78 23.11
CA ARG A 110 16.27 -3.07 21.96
C ARG A 110 17.31 -2.85 20.85
N ARG A 111 18.53 -2.43 21.19
CA ARG A 111 19.64 -2.23 20.24
C ARG A 111 20.06 -3.55 19.60
N SER A 112 20.17 -4.63 20.37
CA SER A 112 20.48 -5.98 19.90
C SER A 112 19.41 -6.50 18.93
N LYS A 113 18.12 -6.32 19.25
CA LYS A 113 17.00 -6.66 18.35
C LYS A 113 17.00 -5.82 17.07
N GLU A 114 17.29 -4.53 17.17
CA GLU A 114 17.41 -3.65 16.00
C GLU A 114 18.58 -4.06 15.09
N GLU A 115 19.73 -4.44 15.67
CA GLU A 115 20.87 -4.94 14.91
C GLU A 115 20.58 -6.28 14.23
N ALA A 116 19.96 -7.23 14.95
CA ALA A 116 19.52 -8.50 14.39
C ALA A 116 18.55 -8.29 13.20
N ALA A 117 17.57 -7.39 13.34
CA ALA A 117 16.66 -7.03 12.26
C ALA A 117 17.37 -6.38 11.06
N ARG A 118 18.36 -5.51 11.30
CA ARG A 118 19.21 -4.94 10.24
C ARG A 118 20.03 -6.01 9.51
N GLN A 119 20.59 -6.98 10.24
CA GLN A 119 21.33 -8.11 9.65
C GLN A 119 20.40 -9.03 8.83
N GLU A 120 19.17 -9.30 9.28
CA GLU A 120 18.20 -10.07 8.51
C GLU A 120 17.75 -9.32 7.25
N ALA A 121 17.42 -8.04 7.36
CA ALA A 121 17.07 -7.19 6.21
C ALA A 121 18.22 -7.12 5.19
N ALA A 122 19.48 -7.08 5.64
CA ALA A 122 20.64 -7.15 4.75
C ALA A 122 20.74 -8.50 4.01
N LYS A 123 20.49 -9.63 4.70
CA LYS A 123 20.44 -10.97 4.08
C LYS A 123 19.31 -11.06 3.05
N GLN A 124 18.10 -10.64 3.40
CA GLN A 124 16.95 -10.61 2.48
C GLN A 124 17.24 -9.72 1.25
N LYS A 125 17.91 -8.57 1.42
CA LYS A 125 18.32 -7.70 0.32
C LYS A 125 19.36 -8.35 -0.60
N GLN A 126 20.33 -9.09 -0.05
CA GLN A 126 21.28 -9.87 -0.85
C GLN A 126 20.59 -11.02 -1.61
N GLU A 127 19.64 -11.71 -0.98
CA GLU A 127 18.87 -12.77 -1.62
C GLU A 127 17.99 -12.24 -2.76
N GLN A 128 17.28 -11.13 -2.55
CA GLN A 128 16.54 -10.44 -3.61
C GLN A 128 17.45 -9.97 -4.75
N ALA A 129 18.68 -9.52 -4.45
CA ALA A 129 19.65 -9.15 -5.48
C ALA A 129 20.06 -10.37 -6.32
N ARG A 130 20.37 -11.51 -5.68
CA ARG A 130 20.65 -12.79 -6.36
C ARG A 130 19.47 -13.27 -7.21
N LEU A 131 18.24 -13.14 -6.71
CA LEU A 131 17.03 -13.52 -7.46
C LEU A 131 16.80 -12.60 -8.68
N LYS A 132 17.04 -11.29 -8.54
CA LYS A 132 17.00 -10.33 -9.67
C LYS A 132 18.07 -10.65 -10.70
N GLU A 133 19.29 -10.96 -10.27
CA GLU A 133 20.39 -11.37 -11.15
C GLU A 133 20.07 -12.69 -11.90
N ALA A 134 19.51 -13.68 -11.21
CA ALA A 134 19.07 -14.95 -11.81
C ALA A 134 17.99 -14.72 -12.88
N ARG A 135 16.98 -13.90 -12.59
CA ARG A 135 15.92 -13.53 -13.56
C ARG A 135 16.48 -12.77 -14.77
N LEU A 136 17.46 -11.89 -14.58
CA LEU A 136 18.14 -11.20 -15.69
C LEU A 136 18.94 -12.17 -16.57
N LYS A 137 19.64 -13.15 -15.97
CA LYS A 137 20.35 -14.22 -16.69
C LYS A 137 19.39 -15.14 -17.45
N GLU A 138 18.24 -15.47 -16.88
CA GLU A 138 17.18 -16.25 -17.52
C GLU A 138 16.54 -15.49 -18.70
N ALA A 139 16.19 -14.21 -18.52
CA ALA A 139 15.68 -13.35 -19.59
C ALA A 139 16.69 -13.17 -20.74
N ALA A 140 17.98 -13.07 -20.44
CA ALA A 140 19.03 -13.04 -21.46
C ALA A 140 19.14 -14.38 -22.23
N ARG A 141 18.98 -15.52 -21.56
CA ARG A 141 18.91 -16.84 -22.21
C ARG A 141 17.69 -16.97 -23.12
N LEU A 142 16.53 -16.50 -22.68
CA LEU A 142 15.30 -16.49 -23.47
C LEU A 142 15.44 -15.62 -24.73
N LYS A 143 15.98 -14.39 -24.61
CA LYS A 143 16.25 -13.54 -25.78
C LYS A 143 17.19 -14.21 -26.79
N LYS A 144 18.29 -14.82 -26.32
CA LYS A 144 19.24 -15.52 -27.19
C LYS A 144 18.63 -16.78 -27.86
N ALA A 145 17.66 -17.42 -27.21
CA ALA A 145 16.90 -18.52 -27.82
C ALA A 145 15.89 -18.02 -28.86
N GLU A 146 15.23 -16.87 -28.61
CA GLU A 146 14.32 -16.22 -29.55
C GLU A 146 15.05 -15.71 -30.80
N GLU A 147 16.23 -15.10 -30.64
CA GLU A 147 17.10 -14.68 -31.75
C GLU A 147 17.51 -15.87 -32.63
N ARG A 148 17.93 -16.99 -32.02
CA ARG A 148 18.24 -18.23 -32.76
C ARG A 148 17.03 -18.79 -33.50
N ARG A 149 15.83 -18.71 -32.91
CA ARG A 149 14.59 -19.16 -33.58
C ARG A 149 14.27 -18.28 -34.79
N LYS A 150 14.46 -16.95 -34.69
CA LYS A 150 14.26 -16.02 -35.81
C LYS A 150 15.32 -16.18 -36.90
N GLU A 151 16.56 -16.51 -36.53
CA GLU A 151 17.64 -16.84 -37.47
C GLU A 151 17.33 -18.14 -38.24
N GLU A 152 16.85 -19.17 -37.54
CA GLU A 152 16.41 -20.43 -38.16
C GLU A 152 15.17 -20.23 -39.06
N GLU A 153 14.21 -19.40 -38.65
CA GLU A 153 13.03 -19.05 -39.44
C GLU A 153 13.40 -18.29 -40.73
N ARG A 154 14.30 -17.30 -40.63
CA ARG A 154 14.88 -16.62 -41.80
C ARG A 154 15.57 -17.59 -42.75
N ARG A 155 16.37 -18.51 -42.22
CA ARG A 155 17.04 -19.54 -43.03
C ARG A 155 16.03 -20.43 -43.76
N ARG A 156 14.94 -20.83 -43.10
CA ARG A 156 13.84 -21.60 -43.74
C ARG A 156 13.12 -20.78 -44.82
N GLU A 157 12.93 -19.47 -44.64
CA GLU A 157 12.40 -18.61 -45.69
C GLU A 157 13.35 -18.49 -46.89
N GLU A 158 14.65 -18.39 -46.65
CA GLU A 158 15.68 -18.32 -47.69
C GLU A 158 15.74 -19.66 -48.46
N GLU A 159 15.76 -20.81 -47.77
CA GLU A 159 15.61 -22.15 -48.35
C GLU A 159 14.29 -22.29 -49.15
N GLN A 160 13.17 -21.74 -48.67
CA GLN A 160 11.90 -21.75 -49.40
C GLN A 160 11.89 -20.84 -50.63
N LYS A 161 12.60 -19.69 -50.59
CA LYS A 161 12.76 -18.78 -51.74
C LYS A 161 13.62 -19.45 -52.83
N GLU A 162 14.71 -20.10 -52.45
CA GLU A 162 15.53 -20.90 -53.39
C GLU A 162 14.72 -22.05 -54.02
N TRP A 163 13.92 -22.76 -53.22
CA TRP A 163 13.07 -23.84 -53.75
C TRP A 163 12.04 -23.30 -54.75
N ARG A 164 11.39 -22.15 -54.44
CA ARG A 164 10.47 -21.48 -55.37
C ARG A 164 11.18 -20.96 -56.64
N GLN A 165 12.45 -20.57 -56.57
CA GLN A 165 13.23 -20.20 -57.76
C GLN A 165 13.54 -21.41 -58.62
N LYS A 166 14.04 -22.51 -58.02
CA LYS A 166 14.30 -23.78 -58.72
C LYS A 166 13.05 -24.31 -59.44
N MET A 167 11.89 -24.30 -58.78
CA MET A 167 10.62 -24.68 -59.40
C MET A 167 10.26 -23.81 -60.61
N LYS A 168 10.49 -22.48 -60.55
CA LYS A 168 10.24 -21.58 -61.68
C LYS A 168 11.24 -21.76 -62.83
N GLU A 169 12.50 -22.08 -62.53
CA GLU A 169 13.51 -22.41 -63.53
C GLU A 169 13.20 -23.74 -64.24
N GLU A 170 12.68 -24.73 -63.49
CA GLU A 170 12.22 -26.01 -64.05
C GLU A 170 10.96 -25.84 -64.91
N GLU A 171 9.98 -25.06 -64.45
CA GLU A 171 8.79 -24.68 -65.22
C GLU A 171 9.17 -23.94 -66.52
N ALA A 172 10.10 -22.98 -66.44
CA ALA A 172 10.62 -22.26 -67.61
C ALA A 172 11.38 -23.18 -68.59
N ARG A 173 12.14 -24.16 -68.08
CA ARG A 173 12.81 -25.18 -68.90
C ARG A 173 11.82 -26.08 -69.63
N LEU A 174 10.78 -26.56 -68.94
CA LEU A 174 9.72 -27.37 -69.55
C LEU A 174 9.00 -26.59 -70.65
N LYS A 175 8.65 -25.33 -70.37
CA LYS A 175 8.00 -24.46 -71.36
C LYS A 175 8.88 -24.17 -72.58
N ALA A 176 10.17 -23.89 -72.38
CA ALA A 176 11.10 -23.69 -73.50
C ALA A 176 11.25 -24.95 -74.37
N LEU A 177 11.13 -26.14 -73.78
CA LEU A 177 11.16 -27.42 -74.51
C LEU A 177 9.86 -27.66 -75.30
N GLU A 178 8.71 -27.26 -74.74
CA GLU A 178 7.42 -27.28 -75.44
C GLU A 178 7.38 -26.27 -76.61
N ASP A 179 7.82 -25.03 -76.39
CA ASP A 179 7.95 -23.99 -77.43
C ASP A 179 8.90 -24.46 -78.56
N ALA A 180 10.01 -25.12 -78.22
CA ALA A 180 10.93 -25.70 -79.20
C ALA A 180 10.27 -26.82 -80.03
N ARG A 181 9.45 -27.69 -79.40
CA ARG A 181 8.69 -28.72 -80.11
C ARG A 181 7.68 -28.11 -81.08
N LEU A 182 7.02 -27.03 -80.68
CA LEU A 182 6.07 -26.28 -81.52
C LEU A 182 6.77 -25.63 -82.72
N GLN A 183 8.00 -25.12 -82.53
CA GLN A 183 8.82 -24.58 -83.62
C GLN A 183 9.29 -25.68 -84.59
N GLU A 184 9.67 -26.86 -84.09
CA GLU A 184 10.04 -28.02 -84.91
C GLU A 184 8.85 -28.45 -85.79
N GLU A 185 7.66 -28.56 -85.21
CA GLU A 185 6.41 -28.86 -85.93
C GLU A 185 6.09 -27.80 -87.00
N ALA A 186 6.24 -26.51 -86.67
CA ALA A 186 6.07 -25.41 -87.61
C ALA A 186 7.13 -25.38 -88.74
N ARG A 187 8.32 -25.96 -88.53
CA ARG A 187 9.31 -26.17 -89.61
C ARG A 187 8.91 -27.34 -90.49
N GLN A 188 8.38 -28.43 -89.92
CA GLN A 188 7.89 -29.59 -90.67
C GLN A 188 6.69 -29.22 -91.56
N THR A 189 5.74 -28.41 -91.08
CA THR A 189 4.61 -27.95 -91.91
C THR A 189 5.07 -27.06 -93.07
N ARG A 190 5.98 -26.10 -92.83
CA ARG A 190 6.60 -25.27 -93.89
C ARG A 190 7.37 -26.10 -94.92
N LEU A 191 8.01 -27.20 -94.52
CA LEU A 191 8.70 -28.10 -95.45
C LEU A 191 7.72 -28.94 -96.29
N LYS A 192 6.58 -29.37 -95.72
CA LYS A 192 5.50 -30.01 -96.49
C LYS A 192 4.88 -29.05 -97.49
N GLU A 193 4.48 -27.86 -97.05
CA GLU A 193 3.93 -26.82 -97.92
C GLU A 193 4.90 -26.44 -99.06
N LYS A 194 6.21 -26.38 -98.77
CA LYS A 194 7.21 -26.15 -99.83
C LYS A 194 7.25 -27.28 -100.86
N ARG A 195 7.15 -28.55 -100.44
CA ARG A 195 7.09 -29.70 -101.36
C ARG A 195 5.83 -29.68 -102.20
N GLU A 196 4.67 -29.41 -101.61
CA GLU A 196 3.39 -29.28 -102.32
C GLU A 196 3.43 -28.13 -103.34
N ARG A 197 4.07 -27.00 -103.01
CA ARG A 197 4.29 -25.89 -103.95
C ARG A 197 5.26 -26.25 -105.09
N GLU A 198 6.32 -27.02 -104.84
CA GLU A 198 7.23 -27.49 -105.89
C GLU A 198 6.55 -28.54 -106.79
N GLU A 199 5.73 -29.43 -106.24
CA GLU A 199 4.92 -30.40 -107.00
C GLU A 199 3.84 -29.71 -107.85
N ALA A 200 3.19 -28.67 -107.32
CA ALA A 200 2.27 -27.82 -108.08
C ALA A 200 2.97 -27.10 -109.23
N ARG A 201 4.17 -26.55 -109.02
CA ARG A 201 4.98 -25.93 -110.09
C ARG A 201 5.38 -26.94 -111.16
N LEU A 202 5.76 -28.16 -110.78
CA LEU A 202 6.13 -29.22 -111.73
C LEU A 202 4.92 -29.70 -112.57
N LYS A 203 3.71 -29.56 -112.02
CA LYS A 203 2.46 -29.81 -112.76
C LYS A 203 2.15 -28.67 -113.73
N GLU A 204 2.25 -27.43 -113.28
CA GLU A 204 2.08 -26.23 -114.11
C GLU A 204 3.11 -26.16 -115.26
N GLU A 205 4.34 -26.62 -115.03
CA GLU A 205 5.39 -26.74 -116.05
C GLU A 205 5.05 -27.77 -117.13
N ARG A 206 4.43 -28.90 -116.77
CA ARG A 206 3.92 -29.89 -117.74
C ARG A 206 2.70 -29.38 -118.53
N ASP A 207 1.81 -28.65 -117.88
CA ASP A 207 0.65 -28.02 -118.54
C ASP A 207 1.08 -26.87 -119.48
N MET A 208 2.18 -26.18 -119.17
CA MET A 208 2.86 -25.20 -120.04
C MET A 208 3.58 -25.86 -121.22
N GLU A 209 4.32 -26.96 -121.00
CA GLU A 209 5.02 -27.68 -122.06
C GLU A 209 4.06 -28.29 -123.09
N ALA A 210 2.86 -28.70 -122.66
CA ALA A 210 1.78 -29.12 -123.55
C ALA A 210 1.29 -27.98 -124.47
N ARG A 211 1.12 -26.76 -123.93
CA ARG A 211 0.69 -25.57 -124.69
C ARG A 211 1.77 -25.07 -125.66
N LEU A 212 3.03 -25.08 -125.24
CA LEU A 212 4.18 -24.70 -126.08
C LEU A 212 4.42 -25.64 -127.27
N LYS A 213 3.82 -26.84 -127.27
CA LYS A 213 3.85 -27.76 -128.41
C LYS A 213 2.80 -27.46 -129.47
N GLU A 214 1.66 -26.88 -129.06
CA GLU A 214 0.57 -26.43 -129.93
C GLU A 214 0.91 -25.07 -130.59
N GLU A 215 1.59 -24.18 -129.86
CA GLU A 215 1.98 -22.85 -130.34
C GLU A 215 3.05 -22.90 -131.45
N ARG A 216 4.00 -23.84 -131.37
CA ARG A 216 5.10 -24.00 -132.33
C ARG A 216 4.68 -24.43 -133.75
N GLU A 217 3.50 -25.00 -133.92
CA GLU A 217 2.96 -25.32 -135.26
C GLU A 217 2.31 -24.09 -135.94
N THR A 218 2.13 -22.98 -135.21
CA THR A 218 1.48 -21.76 -135.73
C THR A 218 2.46 -20.61 -136.04
N GLU A 219 3.71 -20.70 -135.58
CA GLU A 219 4.65 -19.57 -135.64
C GLU A 219 5.53 -19.51 -136.91
N GLU A 220 5.68 -20.61 -137.67
CA GLU A 220 6.32 -20.59 -138.99
C GLU A 220 5.56 -19.72 -140.02
N ALA A 221 4.28 -19.43 -139.79
CA ALA A 221 3.48 -18.53 -140.62
C ALA A 221 3.78 -17.03 -140.38
N ARG A 222 4.43 -16.66 -139.26
CA ARG A 222 4.47 -15.25 -138.77
C ARG A 222 5.74 -14.47 -139.11
N VAL A 223 6.68 -15.04 -139.86
CA VAL A 223 7.86 -14.33 -140.40
C VAL A 223 7.49 -13.22 -141.41
N LYS A 224 6.24 -13.17 -141.86
CA LYS A 224 5.71 -12.05 -142.69
C LYS A 224 5.26 -10.82 -141.88
N GLU A 225 5.15 -10.90 -140.55
CA GLU A 225 4.72 -9.80 -139.66
C GLU A 225 5.91 -8.95 -139.15
N GLU A 226 7.15 -9.26 -139.53
CA GLU A 226 8.35 -8.52 -139.10
C GLU A 226 8.34 -7.02 -139.54
N ARG A 227 7.50 -6.66 -140.51
CA ARG A 227 7.27 -5.26 -140.92
C ARG A 227 6.34 -4.46 -140.00
N GLU A 228 5.53 -5.08 -139.14
CA GLU A 228 4.68 -4.37 -138.17
C GLU A 228 5.37 -4.12 -136.82
N ALA A 229 6.45 -4.86 -136.52
CA ALA A 229 7.21 -4.72 -135.27
C ALA A 229 7.72 -3.29 -135.02
N ARG A 230 8.08 -2.56 -136.09
CA ARG A 230 8.59 -1.17 -136.00
C ARG A 230 7.56 -0.12 -135.57
N LEU A 231 6.26 -0.42 -135.58
CA LEU A 231 5.23 0.50 -135.06
C LEU A 231 4.81 0.17 -133.62
N LYS A 232 5.18 -1.01 -133.10
CA LYS A 232 4.89 -1.44 -131.72
C LYS A 232 5.97 -0.94 -130.73
N GLU A 233 7.22 -0.78 -131.17
CA GLU A 233 8.33 -0.29 -130.31
C GLU A 233 8.11 1.14 -129.76
N GLU A 234 7.45 2.01 -130.54
CA GLU A 234 7.17 3.39 -130.12
C GLU A 234 6.07 3.46 -129.04
N ARG A 235 4.99 2.68 -129.19
CA ARG A 235 3.97 2.53 -128.13
C ARG A 235 4.53 1.87 -126.87
N GLN A 236 5.44 0.91 -127.00
CA GLN A 236 6.10 0.27 -125.86
C GLN A 236 6.96 1.25 -125.05
N ARG A 237 7.57 2.27 -125.68
CA ARG A 237 8.26 3.35 -124.93
C ARG A 237 7.28 4.24 -124.15
N GLU A 238 6.12 4.54 -124.72
CA GLU A 238 5.10 5.37 -124.05
C GLU A 238 4.37 4.63 -122.92
N GLU A 239 4.03 3.34 -123.11
CA GLU A 239 3.51 2.48 -122.04
C GLU A 239 4.55 2.20 -120.95
N ALA A 240 5.83 2.01 -121.30
CA ALA A 240 6.89 1.86 -120.30
C ALA A 240 7.09 3.15 -119.47
N ALA A 241 6.91 4.33 -120.07
CA ALA A 241 6.94 5.60 -119.34
C ALA A 241 5.76 5.71 -118.36
N ARG A 242 4.53 5.40 -118.79
CA ARG A 242 3.34 5.37 -117.91
C ARG A 242 3.45 4.32 -116.80
N LEU A 243 3.99 3.13 -117.10
CA LEU A 243 4.21 2.07 -116.12
C LEU A 243 5.29 2.46 -115.09
N LYS A 244 6.32 3.21 -115.51
CA LYS A 244 7.32 3.76 -114.59
C LYS A 244 6.70 4.83 -113.67
N GLU A 245 5.90 5.73 -114.22
CA GLU A 245 5.17 6.73 -113.42
C GLU A 245 4.18 6.10 -112.44
N GLN A 246 3.45 5.05 -112.85
CA GLN A 246 2.59 4.28 -111.94
C GLN A 246 3.41 3.58 -110.84
N ARG A 247 4.57 2.99 -111.15
CA ARG A 247 5.45 2.39 -110.14
C ARG A 247 5.99 3.41 -109.15
N GLU A 248 6.42 4.59 -109.60
CA GLU A 248 6.87 5.66 -108.72
C GLU A 248 5.73 6.17 -107.81
N ARG A 249 4.50 6.29 -108.33
CA ARG A 249 3.31 6.60 -107.50
C ARG A 249 2.95 5.48 -106.53
N GLU A 250 3.03 4.22 -106.94
CA GLU A 250 2.82 3.08 -106.05
C GLU A 250 3.89 2.98 -104.97
N GLU A 251 5.15 3.33 -105.26
CA GLU A 251 6.25 3.34 -104.29
C GLU A 251 6.09 4.47 -103.27
N THR A 252 5.65 5.67 -103.69
CA THR A 252 5.30 6.73 -102.73
C THR A 252 4.08 6.37 -101.89
N ASP A 253 3.06 5.73 -102.46
CA ASP A 253 1.90 5.21 -101.73
C ASP A 253 2.28 4.08 -100.74
N LYS A 254 3.16 3.16 -101.14
CA LYS A 254 3.70 2.10 -100.26
C LYS A 254 4.50 2.72 -99.12
N HIS A 255 5.34 3.71 -99.39
CA HIS A 255 6.13 4.41 -98.37
C HIS A 255 5.26 5.17 -97.37
N TRP A 256 4.20 5.86 -97.83
CA TRP A 256 3.22 6.50 -96.96
C TRP A 256 2.47 5.49 -96.09
N ARG A 257 2.01 4.38 -96.66
CA ARG A 257 1.34 3.29 -95.90
C ARG A 257 2.28 2.63 -94.90
N GLU A 258 3.57 2.51 -95.21
CA GLU A 258 4.58 2.00 -94.28
C GLU A 258 4.82 2.98 -93.12
N MET A 259 4.91 4.29 -93.41
CA MET A 259 5.04 5.34 -92.38
C MET A 259 3.83 5.39 -91.45
N ASP A 260 2.60 5.33 -91.97
CA ASP A 260 1.40 5.29 -91.14
C ASP A 260 1.28 3.95 -90.37
N ALA A 261 1.72 2.83 -90.95
CA ALA A 261 1.79 1.55 -90.23
C ALA A 261 2.84 1.56 -89.11
N ILE A 262 3.93 2.32 -89.24
CA ILE A 262 4.92 2.55 -88.18
C ILE A 262 4.30 3.41 -87.07
N ARG A 263 3.65 4.53 -87.41
CA ARG A 263 2.96 5.40 -86.44
C ARG A 263 1.88 4.65 -85.66
N ALA A 264 1.06 3.85 -86.34
CA ALA A 264 0.03 3.01 -85.70
C ALA A 264 0.61 1.94 -84.77
N LYS A 265 1.78 1.36 -85.10
CA LYS A 265 2.49 0.42 -84.20
C LYS A 265 3.04 1.14 -82.97
N GLU A 266 3.58 2.35 -83.13
CA GLU A 266 4.09 3.16 -82.02
C GLU A 266 2.96 3.57 -81.05
N GLU A 267 1.83 4.04 -81.56
CA GLU A 267 0.64 4.34 -80.77
C GLU A 267 0.08 3.10 -80.05
N ALA A 268 0.06 1.94 -80.71
CA ALA A 268 -0.37 0.69 -80.09
C ALA A 268 0.59 0.22 -78.97
N VAL A 269 1.90 0.47 -79.10
CA VAL A 269 2.88 0.21 -78.02
C VAL A 269 2.68 1.18 -76.87
N ARG A 270 2.48 2.47 -77.14
CA ARG A 270 2.22 3.50 -76.14
C ARG A 270 0.95 3.19 -75.33
N LEU A 271 -0.16 2.83 -76.00
CA LEU A 271 -1.41 2.44 -75.34
C LEU A 271 -1.23 1.19 -74.46
N LYS A 272 -0.47 0.19 -74.91
CA LYS A 272 -0.14 -1.00 -74.09
C LYS A 272 0.71 -0.65 -72.85
N GLN A 273 1.68 0.26 -72.98
CA GLN A 273 2.46 0.75 -71.84
C GLN A 273 1.60 1.53 -70.84
N GLU A 274 0.67 2.34 -71.33
CA GLU A 274 -0.27 3.10 -70.49
C GLU A 274 -1.24 2.18 -69.74
N GLN A 275 -1.83 1.19 -70.42
CA GLN A 275 -2.65 0.16 -69.77
C GLN A 275 -1.86 -0.68 -68.75
N ALA A 276 -0.57 -0.96 -69.00
CA ALA A 276 0.29 -1.66 -68.04
C ALA A 276 0.58 -0.79 -66.81
N ARG A 277 0.80 0.53 -66.99
CA ARG A 277 0.98 1.48 -65.88
C ARG A 277 -0.29 1.63 -65.04
N ALA A 278 -1.46 1.79 -65.68
CA ALA A 278 -2.73 1.90 -64.99
C ALA A 278 -3.03 0.65 -64.13
N LYS A 279 -2.81 -0.57 -64.66
CA LYS A 279 -2.98 -1.81 -63.89
C LYS A 279 -1.98 -1.95 -62.73
N ALA A 280 -0.74 -1.47 -62.91
CA ALA A 280 0.26 -1.46 -61.84
C ALA A 280 -0.08 -0.45 -60.74
N GLU A 281 -0.65 0.70 -61.09
CA GLU A 281 -1.15 1.70 -60.14
C GLU A 281 -2.37 1.19 -59.36
N GLU A 282 -3.36 0.60 -60.05
CA GLU A 282 -4.53 -0.02 -59.43
C GLU A 282 -4.13 -1.12 -58.43
N ALA A 283 -3.16 -1.97 -58.78
CA ALA A 283 -2.61 -2.97 -57.87
C ALA A 283 -1.96 -2.35 -56.62
N ARG A 284 -1.22 -1.24 -56.76
CA ARG A 284 -0.62 -0.53 -55.62
C ARG A 284 -1.68 0.09 -54.70
N VAL A 285 -2.72 0.70 -55.26
CA VAL A 285 -3.84 1.26 -54.49
C VAL A 285 -4.61 0.17 -53.74
N ARG A 286 -4.77 -1.01 -54.34
CA ARG A 286 -5.37 -2.17 -53.67
C ARG A 286 -4.52 -2.66 -52.50
N ASP A 287 -3.22 -2.86 -52.72
CA ASP A 287 -2.24 -3.24 -51.70
C ASP A 287 -2.22 -2.25 -50.51
N GLU A 288 -2.40 -0.96 -50.79
CA GLU A 288 -2.42 0.11 -49.78
C GLU A 288 -3.71 0.08 -48.95
N ARG A 289 -4.87 -0.10 -49.60
CA ARG A 289 -6.16 -0.31 -48.92
C ARG A 289 -6.17 -1.57 -48.05
N GLU A 290 -5.65 -2.69 -48.56
CA GLU A 290 -5.57 -3.94 -47.79
C GLU A 290 -4.65 -3.80 -46.55
N LYS A 291 -3.58 -2.97 -46.64
CA LYS A 291 -2.74 -2.59 -45.48
C LYS A 291 -3.46 -1.65 -44.52
N GLU A 292 -4.24 -0.68 -45.01
CA GLU A 292 -5.02 0.23 -44.17
C GLU A 292 -6.10 -0.53 -43.38
N ASP A 293 -6.86 -1.41 -44.05
CA ASP A 293 -7.83 -2.30 -43.41
C ASP A 293 -7.20 -3.24 -42.39
N ALA A 294 -5.98 -3.74 -42.65
CA ALA A 294 -5.23 -4.55 -41.69
C ALA A 294 -4.83 -3.75 -40.44
N ARG A 295 -4.35 -2.51 -40.61
CA ARG A 295 -4.02 -1.61 -39.48
C ARG A 295 -5.26 -1.25 -38.67
N LEU A 296 -6.38 -0.97 -39.32
CA LEU A 296 -7.65 -0.66 -38.65
C LEU A 296 -8.21 -1.86 -37.87
N LYS A 297 -8.01 -3.09 -38.36
CA LYS A 297 -8.36 -4.32 -37.61
C LYS A 297 -7.44 -4.54 -36.40
N GLU A 298 -6.13 -4.31 -36.56
CA GLU A 298 -5.17 -4.40 -35.45
C GLU A 298 -5.46 -3.34 -34.37
N GLU A 299 -5.81 -2.12 -34.77
CA GLU A 299 -6.19 -1.03 -33.86
C GLU A 299 -7.44 -1.39 -33.05
N ARG A 300 -8.51 -1.87 -33.69
CA ARG A 300 -9.71 -2.35 -32.99
C ARG A 300 -9.40 -3.51 -32.02
N GLN A 301 -8.54 -4.46 -32.40
CA GLN A 301 -8.13 -5.54 -31.51
C GLN A 301 -7.34 -5.02 -30.29
N ARG A 302 -6.52 -3.98 -30.47
CA ARG A 302 -5.82 -3.31 -29.37
C ARG A 302 -6.78 -2.55 -28.46
N GLU A 303 -7.77 -1.85 -29.00
CA GLU A 303 -8.81 -1.16 -28.23
C GLU A 303 -9.70 -2.15 -27.45
N GLU A 304 -10.11 -3.26 -28.05
CA GLU A 304 -10.87 -4.32 -27.38
C GLU A 304 -10.05 -5.00 -26.27
N ALA A 305 -8.77 -5.28 -26.53
CA ALA A 305 -7.85 -5.82 -25.52
C ALA A 305 -7.62 -4.83 -24.36
N GLU A 306 -7.47 -3.54 -24.63
CA GLU A 306 -7.33 -2.52 -23.60
C GLU A 306 -8.62 -2.36 -22.79
N ARG A 307 -9.79 -2.37 -23.45
CA ARG A 307 -11.10 -2.34 -22.78
C ARG A 307 -11.26 -3.54 -21.84
N LEU A 308 -10.95 -4.75 -22.30
CA LEU A 308 -11.04 -5.97 -21.51
C LEU A 308 -10.02 -6.00 -20.36
N TRP A 309 -8.84 -5.40 -20.56
CA TRP A 309 -7.85 -5.20 -19.50
C TRP A 309 -8.34 -4.23 -18.42
N ARG A 310 -8.92 -3.08 -18.82
CA ARG A 310 -9.52 -2.10 -17.89
C ARG A 310 -10.69 -2.71 -17.11
N GLU A 311 -11.59 -3.45 -17.77
CA GLU A 311 -12.70 -4.14 -17.11
C GLU A 311 -12.21 -5.17 -16.08
N ARG A 312 -11.14 -5.90 -16.39
CA ARG A 312 -10.49 -6.84 -15.46
C ARG A 312 -9.81 -6.13 -14.29
N GLU A 313 -9.21 -4.96 -14.51
CA GLU A 313 -8.64 -4.15 -13.42
C GLU A 313 -9.73 -3.57 -12.51
N ASP A 314 -10.81 -3.00 -13.08
CA ASP A 314 -11.98 -2.53 -12.33
C ASP A 314 -12.64 -3.67 -11.52
N ALA A 315 -12.71 -4.88 -12.07
CA ALA A 315 -13.18 -6.06 -11.35
C ALA A 315 -12.26 -6.39 -10.15
N ARG A 316 -10.94 -6.40 -10.34
CA ARG A 316 -9.97 -6.63 -9.26
C ARG A 316 -10.04 -5.55 -8.18
N VAL A 317 -10.20 -4.27 -8.56
CA VAL A 317 -10.34 -3.16 -7.61
C VAL A 317 -11.66 -3.27 -6.82
N LYS A 318 -12.76 -3.69 -7.45
CA LYS A 318 -14.03 -3.96 -6.77
C LYS A 318 -13.94 -5.16 -5.82
N GLU A 319 -13.22 -6.21 -6.20
CA GLU A 319 -12.97 -7.38 -5.35
C GLU A 319 -12.09 -7.01 -4.13
N GLU A 320 -10.99 -6.28 -4.34
CA GLU A 320 -10.15 -5.77 -3.26
C GLU A 320 -10.91 -4.81 -2.33
N ALA A 321 -11.80 -3.98 -2.87
CA ALA A 321 -12.67 -3.12 -2.06
C ALA A 321 -13.67 -3.93 -1.21
N ARG A 322 -14.19 -5.06 -1.72
CA ARG A 322 -15.03 -5.99 -0.94
C ARG A 322 -14.23 -6.66 0.17
N GLN A 323 -13.04 -7.19 -0.13
CA GLN A 323 -12.16 -7.81 0.87
C GLN A 323 -11.79 -6.81 1.98
N ARG A 324 -11.42 -5.57 1.63
CA ARG A 324 -11.15 -4.52 2.63
C ARG A 324 -12.38 -4.16 3.47
N ALA A 325 -13.59 -4.23 2.91
CA ALA A 325 -14.82 -4.00 3.67
C ALA A 325 -15.16 -5.15 4.62
N GLU A 326 -14.89 -6.40 4.22
CA GLU A 326 -15.03 -7.58 5.09
C GLU A 326 -13.97 -7.59 6.20
N ASP A 327 -12.71 -7.29 5.89
CA ASP A 327 -11.63 -7.12 6.88
C ASP A 327 -11.93 -5.99 7.87
N ALA A 328 -12.45 -4.86 7.40
CA ALA A 328 -12.86 -3.74 8.26
C ALA A 328 -14.02 -4.14 9.18
N ARG A 329 -14.97 -4.93 8.69
CA ARG A 329 -16.08 -5.46 9.50
C ARG A 329 -15.60 -6.46 10.55
N LEU A 330 -14.71 -7.39 10.19
CA LEU A 330 -14.10 -8.34 11.13
C LEU A 330 -13.26 -7.62 12.21
N LYS A 331 -12.50 -6.58 11.83
CA LYS A 331 -11.75 -5.75 12.78
C LYS A 331 -12.67 -4.94 13.69
N ALA A 332 -13.78 -4.42 13.19
CA ALA A 332 -14.80 -3.74 14.00
C ALA A 332 -15.49 -4.70 15.00
N GLU A 333 -15.79 -5.93 14.56
CA GLU A 333 -16.38 -6.97 15.42
C GLU A 333 -15.41 -7.43 16.51
N ALA A 334 -14.15 -7.69 16.18
CA ALA A 334 -13.11 -8.01 17.16
C ALA A 334 -12.87 -6.85 18.16
N ALA A 335 -12.88 -5.60 17.69
CA ALA A 335 -12.76 -4.43 18.56
C ALA A 335 -13.99 -4.23 19.47
N ALA A 336 -15.18 -4.65 19.05
CA ALA A 336 -16.37 -4.67 19.89
C ALA A 336 -16.27 -5.76 20.97
N GLN A 337 -15.85 -6.97 20.60
CA GLN A 337 -15.63 -8.07 21.55
C GLN A 337 -14.58 -7.71 22.62
N LEU A 338 -13.45 -7.10 22.23
CA LEU A 338 -12.42 -6.66 23.17
C LEU A 338 -12.93 -5.59 24.15
N LYS A 339 -13.80 -4.68 23.70
CA LYS A 339 -14.44 -3.67 24.57
C LYS A 339 -15.44 -4.30 25.54
N GLU A 340 -16.20 -5.31 25.10
CA GLU A 340 -17.12 -6.03 25.96
C GLU A 340 -16.37 -6.86 27.01
N GLU A 341 -15.29 -7.55 26.62
CA GLU A 341 -14.42 -8.27 27.55
C GLU A 341 -13.77 -7.31 28.57
N ALA A 342 -13.28 -6.15 28.12
CA ALA A 342 -12.75 -5.12 29.02
C ALA A 342 -13.80 -4.63 30.03
N ARG A 343 -15.06 -4.43 29.61
CA ARG A 343 -16.16 -4.06 30.52
C ARG A 343 -16.44 -5.16 31.54
N GLN A 344 -16.45 -6.43 31.11
CA GLN A 344 -16.61 -7.58 32.01
C GLN A 344 -15.45 -7.71 33.02
N ARG A 345 -14.21 -7.45 32.59
CA ARG A 345 -13.04 -7.43 33.48
C ARG A 345 -13.12 -6.29 34.51
N GLU A 346 -13.51 -5.08 34.11
CA GLU A 346 -13.70 -3.95 35.02
C GLU A 346 -14.83 -4.23 36.04
N GLU A 347 -15.94 -4.84 35.60
CA GLU A 347 -17.05 -5.23 36.48
C GLU A 347 -16.65 -6.34 37.46
N ALA A 348 -15.90 -7.35 37.01
CA ALA A 348 -15.34 -8.38 37.87
C ALA A 348 -14.32 -7.82 38.88
N GLU A 349 -13.51 -6.83 38.49
CA GLU A 349 -12.58 -6.15 39.39
C GLU A 349 -13.34 -5.31 40.45
N LYS A 350 -14.41 -4.60 40.06
CA LYS A 350 -15.29 -3.89 41.00
C LYS A 350 -15.91 -4.86 42.01
N GLN A 351 -16.47 -5.98 41.56
CA GLN A 351 -17.00 -7.02 42.46
C GLN A 351 -15.92 -7.61 43.39
N ARG A 352 -14.67 -7.75 42.91
CA ARG A 352 -13.54 -8.23 43.75
C ARG A 352 -13.13 -7.20 44.80
N LYS A 353 -13.06 -5.91 44.43
CA LYS A 353 -12.80 -4.79 45.35
C LYS A 353 -13.91 -4.63 46.39
N GLU A 354 -15.16 -4.79 45.99
CA GLU A 354 -16.32 -4.76 46.89
C GLU A 354 -16.29 -5.93 47.89
N LYS A 355 -15.99 -7.15 47.43
CA LYS A 355 -15.80 -8.32 48.32
C LYS A 355 -14.66 -8.11 49.32
N LEU A 356 -13.51 -7.60 48.87
CA LEU A 356 -12.38 -7.25 49.75
C LEU A 356 -12.75 -6.18 50.78
N ARG A 357 -13.53 -5.17 50.39
CA ARG A 357 -14.03 -4.14 51.30
C ARG A 357 -15.00 -4.72 52.33
N ALA A 358 -15.96 -5.54 51.91
CA ALA A 358 -16.90 -6.20 52.80
C ALA A 358 -16.21 -7.17 53.78
N GLU A 359 -15.14 -7.85 53.34
CA GLU A 359 -14.30 -8.67 54.21
C GLU A 359 -13.50 -7.82 55.21
N ALA A 360 -12.90 -6.72 54.78
CA ALA A 360 -12.21 -5.78 55.67
C ALA A 360 -13.16 -5.15 56.70
N GLU A 361 -14.38 -4.78 56.31
CA GLU A 361 -15.42 -4.28 57.22
C GLU A 361 -15.81 -5.35 58.25
N ARG A 362 -15.98 -6.63 57.85
CA ARG A 362 -16.19 -7.75 58.78
C ARG A 362 -15.03 -8.00 59.73
N GLN A 363 -13.78 -7.86 59.29
CA GLN A 363 -12.61 -7.99 60.18
C GLN A 363 -12.56 -6.84 61.19
N ASN A 364 -12.90 -5.62 60.77
CA ASN A 364 -12.94 -4.44 61.64
C ASN A 364 -14.12 -4.51 62.63
N GLU A 365 -15.26 -5.08 62.23
CA GLU A 365 -16.40 -5.37 63.10
C GLU A 365 -16.05 -6.42 64.16
N LYS A 366 -15.39 -7.53 63.78
CA LYS A 366 -14.83 -8.50 64.74
C LYS A 366 -13.83 -7.88 65.72
N LEU A 367 -12.99 -6.96 65.25
CA LEU A 367 -12.03 -6.26 66.10
C LEU A 367 -12.74 -5.35 67.12
N LYS A 368 -13.80 -4.65 66.71
CA LYS A 368 -14.67 -3.86 67.61
C LYS A 368 -15.42 -4.75 68.60
N GLU A 369 -15.91 -5.90 68.17
CA GLU A 369 -16.59 -6.87 69.04
C GLU A 369 -15.61 -7.46 70.08
N PHE A 370 -14.38 -7.78 69.67
CA PHE A 370 -13.31 -8.20 70.57
C PHE A 370 -12.95 -7.12 71.60
N GLN A 371 -12.81 -5.85 71.17
CA GLN A 371 -12.60 -4.71 72.07
C GLN A 371 -13.79 -4.49 73.02
N GLN A 372 -15.04 -4.60 72.54
CA GLN A 372 -16.22 -4.54 73.40
C GLN A 372 -16.25 -5.69 74.41
N ASN A 373 -15.89 -6.91 74.02
CA ASN A 373 -15.84 -8.04 74.95
C ASN A 373 -14.74 -7.84 75.99
N GLN A 374 -13.54 -7.35 75.64
CA GLN A 374 -12.54 -6.97 76.65
C GLN A 374 -13.06 -5.87 77.59
N MET A 375 -13.76 -4.86 77.08
CA MET A 375 -14.36 -3.81 77.93
C MET A 375 -15.43 -4.36 78.88
N ARG A 376 -16.33 -5.24 78.39
CA ARG A 376 -17.34 -5.93 79.22
C ARG A 376 -16.70 -6.88 80.22
N GLU A 377 -15.63 -7.57 79.86
CA GLU A 377 -14.90 -8.47 80.76
C GLU A 377 -14.17 -7.67 81.85
N ALA A 378 -13.55 -6.54 81.50
CA ALA A 378 -12.95 -5.61 82.46
C ALA A 378 -14.00 -4.96 83.39
N GLU A 379 -15.18 -4.60 82.86
CA GLU A 379 -16.31 -4.09 83.66
C GLU A 379 -16.92 -5.17 84.55
N ALA A 380 -17.07 -6.41 84.05
CA ALA A 380 -17.52 -7.55 84.83
C ALA A 380 -16.53 -7.91 85.94
N ARG A 381 -15.22 -7.82 85.66
CA ARG A 381 -14.16 -7.99 86.67
C ARG A 381 -14.21 -6.89 87.73
N LYS A 382 -14.39 -5.63 87.35
CA LYS A 382 -14.65 -4.52 88.30
C LYS A 382 -15.90 -4.79 89.14
N ARG A 383 -17.03 -5.18 88.55
CA ARG A 383 -18.24 -5.55 89.31
C ARG A 383 -18.04 -6.77 90.20
N ALA A 384 -17.22 -7.74 89.81
CA ALA A 384 -16.92 -8.90 90.65
C ALA A 384 -16.07 -8.50 91.87
N ASP A 385 -15.08 -7.63 91.69
CA ASP A 385 -14.26 -7.11 92.79
C ASP A 385 -15.03 -6.09 93.66
N GLU A 386 -16.02 -5.40 93.10
CA GLU A 386 -16.96 -4.54 93.85
C GLU A 386 -17.99 -5.36 94.65
N ARG A 387 -18.50 -6.47 94.09
CA ARG A 387 -19.30 -7.45 94.85
C ARG A 387 -18.50 -8.11 95.98
N LYS A 388 -17.20 -8.37 95.79
CA LYS A 388 -16.30 -8.80 96.89
C LYS A 388 -16.11 -7.73 97.98
N ARG A 389 -16.32 -6.44 97.67
CA ARG A 389 -16.28 -5.35 98.65
C ARG A 389 -17.61 -5.14 99.38
N GLN A 390 -18.74 -5.46 98.74
CA GLN A 390 -20.06 -5.36 99.39
C GLN A 390 -20.48 -6.63 100.15
N GLY A 391 -19.94 -7.81 99.84
CA GLY A 391 -20.30 -9.08 100.47
C GLY A 391 -19.70 -9.36 101.86
N SER A 392 -19.39 -8.32 102.66
CA SER A 392 -18.73 -8.46 103.98
C SER A 392 -19.58 -7.96 105.16
N MET A 393 -20.86 -7.63 104.94
CA MET A 393 -21.84 -7.40 106.00
C MET A 393 -23.15 -8.13 105.66
N ASP A 394 -23.90 -8.39 106.72
CA ASP A 394 -25.22 -9.02 106.78
C ASP A 394 -25.29 -10.54 106.59
N GLN A 395 -25.25 -11.17 107.77
CA GLN A 395 -25.56 -12.55 108.12
C GLN A 395 -27.08 -12.70 108.37
N ASP A 396 -27.55 -13.95 108.40
CA ASP A 396 -28.85 -14.42 108.92
C ASP A 396 -30.15 -14.19 108.12
N GLY A 397 -31.02 -15.22 108.15
CA GLY A 397 -32.38 -15.19 107.61
C GLY A 397 -32.72 -16.32 106.63
N GLY A 398 -32.86 -17.57 107.10
CA GLY A 398 -33.40 -18.65 106.27
C GLY A 398 -34.93 -18.65 106.22
N TRP A 399 -35.53 -19.40 105.27
CA TRP A 399 -36.73 -20.25 105.49
C TRP A 399 -37.10 -21.08 104.24
N THR A 400 -37.30 -22.39 104.47
CA THR A 400 -38.21 -23.36 103.81
C THR A 400 -38.55 -23.30 102.30
N GLY A 401 -38.33 -24.43 101.62
CA GLY A 401 -39.48 -25.19 101.06
C GLY A 401 -39.50 -25.45 99.53
N PRO A 402 -40.12 -26.54 99.04
CA PRO A 402 -39.71 -27.18 97.79
C PRO A 402 -40.82 -27.46 96.75
N SER A 403 -40.43 -27.82 95.51
CA SER A 403 -40.91 -29.05 94.83
C SER A 403 -40.16 -29.28 93.50
N SER A 404 -40.32 -30.47 92.90
CA SER A 404 -39.60 -30.90 91.69
C SER A 404 -40.59 -31.25 90.53
N PRO A 405 -40.37 -32.24 89.64
CA PRO A 405 -40.26 -32.04 88.18
C PRO A 405 -41.45 -32.76 87.44
N PRO A 406 -41.39 -33.38 86.23
CA PRO A 406 -40.38 -33.44 85.16
C PRO A 406 -40.90 -33.42 83.67
N SER A 407 -39.94 -33.60 82.75
CA SER A 407 -39.94 -34.54 81.59
C SER A 407 -40.51 -34.23 80.18
N TRP A 408 -39.59 -34.36 79.18
CA TRP A 408 -39.65 -35.06 77.85
C TRP A 408 -40.71 -34.53 76.83
N THR A 409 -40.46 -34.33 75.52
CA THR A 409 -39.98 -35.21 74.43
C THR A 409 -39.52 -34.34 73.23
N ARG A 410 -38.47 -34.63 72.43
CA ARG A 410 -38.28 -35.67 71.37
C ARG A 410 -39.22 -35.60 70.14
N THR A 411 -38.77 -34.93 69.06
CA THR A 411 -39.00 -35.37 67.66
C THR A 411 -37.98 -34.79 66.67
N THR A 412 -37.12 -35.66 66.15
CA THR A 412 -36.59 -35.65 64.76
C THR A 412 -37.57 -36.46 63.88
N PRO A 413 -37.39 -36.66 62.54
CA PRO A 413 -36.27 -36.31 61.67
C PRO A 413 -36.64 -35.73 60.27
N ASN A 414 -35.61 -35.40 59.48
CA ASN A 414 -35.26 -36.05 58.19
C ASN A 414 -34.87 -35.07 57.06
N SER A 415 -33.67 -35.29 56.48
CA SER A 415 -33.24 -34.69 55.21
C SER A 415 -33.73 -35.57 54.03
N PRO A 416 -33.77 -35.07 52.78
CA PRO A 416 -32.57 -35.08 51.93
C PRO A 416 -32.41 -33.87 50.97
N ALA A 417 -31.24 -33.79 50.33
CA ALA A 417 -30.93 -32.89 49.19
C ALA A 417 -30.97 -33.71 47.86
N PRO A 418 -30.68 -33.17 46.63
CA PRO A 418 -30.21 -31.82 46.27
C PRO A 418 -30.82 -31.22 44.95
N SER A 419 -30.17 -30.14 44.45
CA SER A 419 -30.11 -29.65 43.06
C SER A 419 -31.06 -28.53 42.54
N SER A 420 -30.46 -27.33 42.43
CA SER A 420 -30.44 -26.38 41.29
C SER A 420 -31.69 -25.80 40.60
N THR A 421 -31.52 -24.48 40.34
CA THR A 421 -31.92 -23.65 39.17
C THR A 421 -33.17 -22.74 39.21
N ALA A 422 -32.86 -21.43 39.12
CA ALA A 422 -33.44 -20.45 38.19
C ALA A 422 -34.72 -19.64 38.53
N SER A 423 -34.48 -18.32 38.62
CA SER A 423 -35.14 -17.25 37.83
C SER A 423 -36.25 -16.35 38.41
N SER A 424 -35.90 -15.05 38.36
CA SER A 424 -36.72 -13.88 37.98
C SER A 424 -37.85 -13.41 38.90
N SER A 425 -37.56 -12.30 39.58
CA SER A 425 -38.55 -11.43 40.24
C SER A 425 -39.31 -10.57 39.24
N ALA A 426 -40.58 -10.34 39.53
CA ALA A 426 -41.56 -9.69 38.67
C ALA A 426 -41.54 -8.14 38.75
N ARG A 427 -42.07 -7.51 37.68
CA ARG A 427 -43.11 -6.44 37.68
C ARG A 427 -42.83 -5.14 38.46
N SER A 428 -42.63 -3.97 37.83
CA SER A 428 -43.50 -3.15 36.96
C SER A 428 -44.29 -2.03 37.69
N ASN A 429 -43.99 -0.76 37.37
CA ASN A 429 -44.86 0.17 36.61
C ASN A 429 -44.99 1.62 37.19
N SER A 430 -44.81 2.64 36.33
CA SER A 430 -45.34 4.04 36.40
C SER A 430 -44.88 4.96 37.58
N THR A 431 -44.80 6.31 37.53
CA THR A 431 -45.31 7.35 36.59
C THR A 431 -44.58 8.71 36.81
N ALA A 432 -44.49 9.61 35.78
CA ALA A 432 -44.18 11.07 35.84
C ALA A 432 -42.83 11.51 36.52
N GLY A 433 -42.14 12.64 36.30
CA GLY A 433 -42.33 13.94 35.62
C GLY A 433 -41.64 15.03 36.50
N SER A 434 -41.02 16.14 36.05
CA SER A 434 -40.75 16.69 34.71
C SER A 434 -39.73 17.87 34.79
N SER A 435 -39.22 18.35 33.64
CA SER A 435 -38.61 19.68 33.37
C SER A 435 -37.29 20.13 34.06
N TRP A 436 -36.30 20.59 33.28
CA TRP A 436 -35.86 22.00 33.13
C TRP A 436 -34.90 22.16 31.92
N SER A 437 -34.62 23.41 31.52
CA SER A 437 -34.18 23.81 30.16
C SER A 437 -32.69 24.14 30.02
N SER A 438 -32.11 24.05 28.80
CA SER A 438 -31.46 25.21 28.12
C SER A 438 -30.78 24.93 26.76
N SER A 439 -30.98 25.88 25.82
CA SER A 439 -30.05 26.39 24.79
C SER A 439 -29.44 25.51 23.66
N SER A 440 -30.00 25.71 22.46
CA SER A 440 -29.36 26.42 21.31
C SER A 440 -28.77 25.67 20.10
N LYS A 441 -29.22 26.15 18.92
CA LYS A 441 -28.58 26.21 17.57
C LYS A 441 -28.36 24.86 16.83
N ALA A 442 -29.13 24.57 15.77
CA ALA A 442 -29.03 25.11 14.38
C ALA A 442 -27.98 24.34 13.52
N SER A 443 -28.22 23.94 12.27
CA SER A 443 -29.38 24.15 11.38
C SER A 443 -29.36 23.22 10.15
N SER A 444 -30.56 22.94 9.60
CA SER A 444 -30.91 22.97 8.15
C SER A 444 -30.29 22.00 7.12
N THR A 445 -30.96 21.49 6.07
CA THR A 445 -32.38 21.45 5.63
C THR A 445 -32.49 20.58 4.36
N THR A 446 -33.65 19.93 4.12
CA THR A 446 -34.31 19.68 2.78
C THR A 446 -33.54 19.04 1.59
N SER A 447 -34.12 18.23 0.70
CA SER A 447 -35.49 17.70 0.52
C SER A 447 -35.51 16.57 -0.53
N ALA A 448 -36.64 15.87 -0.62
CA ALA A 448 -37.24 15.17 -1.78
C ALA A 448 -36.38 14.99 -3.07
N SER A 449 -36.42 13.83 -3.73
CA SER A 449 -37.65 13.31 -4.35
C SER A 449 -37.60 11.82 -4.66
N SER A 450 -38.74 11.13 -4.58
CA SER A 450 -38.89 9.75 -5.08
C SER A 450 -40.21 9.53 -5.81
N THR A 451 -40.10 9.10 -7.06
CA THR A 451 -41.15 8.60 -7.96
C THR A 451 -40.46 7.67 -8.97
N SER A 452 -41.00 6.53 -9.41
CA SER A 452 -42.20 5.78 -8.98
C SER A 452 -42.32 4.48 -9.79
N ARG A 453 -42.80 3.37 -9.19
CA ARG A 453 -43.55 2.25 -9.84
C ARG A 453 -42.77 1.44 -10.91
N ALA A 454 -43.13 0.21 -11.32
CA ALA A 454 -44.14 -0.81 -10.99
C ALA A 454 -43.56 -2.15 -11.56
N SER A 455 -43.63 -3.37 -11.00
CA SER A 455 -44.74 -4.25 -10.52
C SER A 455 -44.66 -5.60 -11.28
N SER A 456 -45.33 -6.65 -10.76
CA SER A 456 -45.46 -8.05 -11.29
C SER A 456 -44.21 -8.96 -11.14
N SER A 457 -44.32 -10.24 -10.75
CA SER A 457 -45.46 -11.02 -10.21
C SER A 457 -45.03 -12.38 -9.63
N SER A 458 -45.80 -12.92 -8.67
CA SER A 458 -46.09 -14.37 -8.43
C SER A 458 -44.95 -15.41 -8.22
N THR A 459 -45.04 -16.48 -7.42
CA THR A 459 -46.05 -17.00 -6.45
C THR A 459 -45.45 -18.23 -5.70
N ALA A 460 -45.96 -18.55 -4.51
CA ALA A 460 -45.93 -19.87 -3.82
C ALA A 460 -44.61 -20.43 -3.18
N THR A 461 -44.63 -20.46 -1.85
CA THR A 461 -44.24 -21.59 -0.97
C THR A 461 -45.34 -22.70 -1.02
N PRO A 462 -45.29 -23.88 -0.33
CA PRO A 462 -44.45 -24.30 0.82
C PRO A 462 -44.02 -25.79 0.87
N ASN A 463 -43.52 -26.22 2.05
CA ASN A 463 -43.31 -27.62 2.52
C ASN A 463 -42.26 -28.48 1.76
N GLY A 464 -41.58 -29.44 2.40
CA GLY A 464 -41.49 -29.82 3.81
C GLY A 464 -40.48 -30.96 4.00
N LYS A 465 -39.81 -31.03 5.16
CA LYS A 465 -39.08 -32.24 5.64
C LYS A 465 -40.08 -33.08 6.50
N PRO A 466 -39.80 -34.33 6.94
CA PRO A 466 -38.58 -35.15 6.82
C PRO A 466 -38.84 -36.66 6.48
N THR A 467 -37.86 -37.54 6.76
CA THR A 467 -37.97 -39.02 7.01
C THR A 467 -38.36 -39.96 5.84
N TRP A 468 -37.96 -41.25 5.76
CA TRP A 468 -36.91 -42.11 6.37
C TRP A 468 -36.73 -43.41 5.51
N THR A 469 -35.59 -44.10 5.65
CA THR A 469 -35.35 -45.57 5.48
C THR A 469 -35.89 -46.42 4.31
N SER A 470 -34.93 -47.06 3.61
CA SER A 470 -34.78 -48.53 3.38
C SER A 470 -35.74 -49.36 2.50
N ALA A 471 -35.14 -50.01 1.47
CA ALA A 471 -35.29 -51.43 1.03
C ALA A 471 -34.89 -51.55 -0.47
N SER A 472 -33.69 -52.02 -0.83
CA SER A 472 -33.37 -53.41 -1.17
C SER A 472 -34.37 -54.13 -2.09
N SER A 473 -33.98 -54.47 -3.32
CA SER A 473 -33.68 -55.86 -3.73
C SER A 473 -33.49 -56.05 -5.24
N SER A 474 -32.82 -57.16 -5.58
CA SER A 474 -32.89 -57.89 -6.86
C SER A 474 -32.10 -57.38 -8.08
N ALA A 475 -31.35 -58.32 -8.67
CA ALA A 475 -30.48 -58.20 -9.85
C ALA A 475 -30.99 -59.16 -10.96
N PRO A 476 -30.18 -59.69 -11.91
CA PRO A 476 -29.42 -59.08 -13.02
C PRO A 476 -29.85 -59.74 -14.39
N PRO A 477 -28.98 -60.33 -15.26
CA PRO A 477 -27.92 -59.86 -16.20
C PRO A 477 -28.42 -60.00 -17.71
N PRO A 478 -27.61 -60.20 -18.81
CA PRO A 478 -26.16 -60.38 -18.97
C PRO A 478 -25.39 -59.80 -20.19
N SER A 479 -24.06 -59.98 -20.09
CA SER A 479 -23.05 -60.29 -21.14
C SER A 479 -22.75 -59.32 -22.29
N TYR A 480 -21.51 -58.83 -22.37
CA TYR A 480 -20.44 -59.53 -23.13
C TYR A 480 -19.03 -59.02 -22.76
N THR A 481 -18.04 -59.91 -22.80
CA THR A 481 -16.59 -59.63 -22.86
C THR A 481 -16.00 -60.55 -23.96
N PRO A 482 -14.80 -60.31 -24.55
CA PRO A 482 -13.55 -60.65 -23.85
C PRO A 482 -12.27 -59.86 -24.26
N SER A 483 -11.17 -60.17 -23.54
CA SER A 483 -9.75 -60.04 -23.96
C SER A 483 -9.10 -58.65 -23.97
N GLY A 484 -7.88 -58.44 -23.43
CA GLY A 484 -7.02 -59.36 -22.66
C GLY A 484 -5.58 -58.84 -22.41
N ASN A 485 -4.90 -59.39 -21.40
CA ASN A 485 -3.47 -59.25 -21.04
C ASN A 485 -3.00 -57.89 -20.46
N LYS A 486 -2.03 -57.79 -19.52
CA LYS A 486 -1.36 -58.77 -18.61
C LYS A 486 -0.69 -58.00 -17.45
N ALA A 487 -0.75 -58.51 -16.21
CA ALA A 487 0.14 -58.14 -15.09
C ALA A 487 1.36 -59.13 -15.04
N PRO A 488 2.34 -59.13 -14.08
CA PRO A 488 2.20 -59.08 -12.60
C PRO A 488 3.41 -58.39 -11.88
N PRO A 489 3.82 -58.77 -10.64
CA PRO A 489 3.17 -58.76 -9.31
C PRO A 489 3.81 -57.67 -8.39
N ARG A 490 3.27 -57.16 -7.27
CA ARG A 490 2.49 -57.67 -6.10
C ARG A 490 3.28 -58.49 -5.04
N ALA A 491 3.70 -57.78 -3.99
CA ALA A 491 3.72 -58.22 -2.58
C ALA A 491 3.10 -57.04 -1.78
N GLY A 492 2.09 -57.21 -0.92
CA GLY A 492 2.23 -57.62 0.49
C GLY A 492 2.49 -56.36 1.37
N SER A 493 1.85 -56.10 2.51
CA SER A 493 0.83 -56.81 3.29
C SER A 493 0.14 -55.80 4.25
N ALA A 494 -0.79 -56.28 5.08
CA ALA A 494 -1.22 -55.69 6.36
C ALA A 494 -1.80 -54.25 6.38
N SER A 495 -3.12 -54.21 6.53
CA SER A 495 -3.84 -53.42 7.56
C SER A 495 -3.04 -52.38 8.37
N SER A 496 -3.39 -51.10 8.19
CA SER A 496 -3.19 -50.06 9.19
C SER A 496 -4.47 -49.25 9.37
N GLN A 497 -4.80 -48.95 10.62
CA GLN A 497 -6.08 -48.35 11.01
C GLN A 497 -6.17 -46.89 10.59
N SER A 498 -7.40 -46.41 10.42
CA SER A 498 -7.73 -45.00 10.30
C SER A 498 -7.36 -44.24 11.59
N SER A 499 -6.11 -43.79 11.70
CA SER A 499 -5.71 -42.79 12.68
C SER A 499 -6.40 -41.47 12.35
N ARG A 500 -7.52 -41.20 13.03
CA ARG A 500 -7.99 -39.83 13.20
C ARG A 500 -7.07 -39.18 14.22
N ASP A 501 -6.18 -38.31 13.77
CA ASP A 501 -5.37 -37.51 14.68
C ASP A 501 -6.29 -36.71 15.62
N PRO A 502 -6.06 -36.75 16.95
CA PRO A 502 -6.84 -35.94 17.87
C PRO A 502 -6.57 -34.45 17.60
N PRO A 503 -7.56 -33.56 17.75
CA PRO A 503 -7.32 -32.13 17.67
C PRO A 503 -6.27 -31.73 18.72
N PRO A 504 -5.28 -30.87 18.40
CA PRO A 504 -4.26 -30.48 19.36
C PRO A 504 -4.91 -29.68 20.50
N THR A 505 -5.09 -30.32 21.65
CA THR A 505 -5.64 -29.73 22.88
C THR A 505 -4.64 -28.83 23.62
N ASN A 506 -3.54 -28.48 22.96
CA ASN A 506 -2.44 -27.74 23.54
C ASN A 506 -2.72 -26.24 23.39
N SER A 507 -3.18 -25.60 24.48
CA SER A 507 -3.55 -24.17 24.48
C SER A 507 -2.43 -23.26 23.99
N ASP A 508 -1.17 -23.65 24.22
CA ASP A 508 0.02 -22.90 23.79
C ASP A 508 0.22 -22.89 22.27
N ASP A 509 -0.19 -23.94 21.55
CA ASP A 509 -0.09 -23.98 20.08
C ASP A 509 -1.14 -23.09 19.42
N TRP A 510 -2.29 -22.91 20.06
CA TRP A 510 -3.30 -21.94 19.63
C TRP A 510 -2.81 -20.50 19.84
N ALA A 511 -2.22 -20.20 21.01
CA ALA A 511 -1.62 -18.89 21.28
C ALA A 511 -0.49 -18.55 20.30
N ARG A 512 0.40 -19.52 20.01
CA ARG A 512 1.47 -19.36 18.99
C ARG A 512 0.89 -19.06 17.60
N ARG A 513 -0.18 -19.75 17.17
CA ARG A 513 -0.84 -19.46 15.89
C ARG A 513 -1.49 -18.07 15.87
N GLN A 514 -2.13 -17.64 16.94
CA GLN A 514 -2.75 -16.31 16.99
C GLN A 514 -1.68 -15.21 16.93
N GLN A 515 -0.56 -15.40 17.64
CA GLN A 515 0.58 -14.49 17.60
C GLN A 515 1.24 -14.44 16.21
N GLN A 516 1.44 -15.59 15.56
CA GLN A 516 1.93 -15.66 14.18
C GLN A 516 1.00 -14.95 13.18
N GLN A 517 -0.32 -15.10 13.31
CA GLN A 517 -1.26 -14.38 12.45
C GLN A 517 -1.24 -12.86 12.68
N ALA A 518 -1.05 -12.40 13.92
CA ALA A 518 -0.90 -10.98 14.22
C ALA A 518 0.40 -10.40 13.65
N GLU A 519 1.51 -11.14 13.77
CA GLU A 519 2.81 -10.77 13.20
C GLU A 519 2.77 -10.77 11.67
N GLU A 520 2.10 -11.74 11.05
CA GLU A 520 1.93 -11.79 9.59
C GLU A 520 1.01 -10.66 9.08
N GLN A 521 -0.08 -10.32 9.79
CA GLN A 521 -0.90 -9.14 9.49
C GLN A 521 -0.08 -7.85 9.56
N PHE A 522 0.76 -7.69 10.59
CA PHE A 522 1.64 -6.53 10.73
C PHE A 522 2.68 -6.46 9.60
N ARG A 523 3.33 -7.58 9.27
CA ARG A 523 4.29 -7.70 8.18
C ARG A 523 3.66 -7.36 6.82
N ARG A 524 2.47 -7.89 6.52
CA ARG A 524 1.73 -7.57 5.29
C ARG A 524 1.34 -6.09 5.23
N MET A 525 0.89 -5.50 6.34
CA MET A 525 0.55 -4.07 6.40
C MET A 525 1.78 -3.17 6.22
N GLN A 526 2.93 -3.56 6.79
CA GLN A 526 4.19 -2.84 6.64
C GLN A 526 4.73 -2.94 5.21
N GLU A 527 4.70 -4.14 4.59
CA GLU A 527 5.04 -4.33 3.18
C GLU A 527 4.10 -3.53 2.26
N GLN A 528 2.79 -3.47 2.56
CA GLN A 528 1.84 -2.67 1.80
C GLN A 528 2.17 -1.17 1.89
N MET A 529 2.51 -0.67 3.08
CA MET A 529 2.94 0.73 3.26
C MET A 529 4.26 1.03 2.53
N GLU A 530 5.23 0.10 2.58
CA GLU A 530 6.50 0.26 1.85
C GLU A 530 6.29 0.21 0.33
N ARG A 531 5.41 -0.68 -0.16
CA ARG A 531 5.06 -0.80 -1.58
C ARG A 531 4.29 0.42 -2.08
N GLU A 532 3.39 0.98 -1.27
CA GLU A 532 2.74 2.26 -1.58
C GLU A 532 3.75 3.40 -1.61
N ARG A 533 4.66 3.47 -0.63
CA ARG A 533 5.76 4.45 -0.61
C ARG A 533 6.65 4.32 -1.84
N GLN A 534 7.09 3.12 -2.20
CA GLN A 534 7.90 2.87 -3.40
C GLN A 534 7.14 3.20 -4.68
N ALA A 535 5.84 2.90 -4.77
CA ALA A 535 5.00 3.28 -5.91
C ALA A 535 4.83 4.81 -6.01
N LYS A 536 4.70 5.50 -4.87
CA LYS A 536 4.60 6.96 -4.79
C LYS A 536 5.93 7.65 -5.13
N GLU A 537 7.05 7.09 -4.68
CA GLU A 537 8.40 7.54 -5.05
C GLU A 537 8.70 7.28 -6.53
N GLN A 538 8.33 6.13 -7.10
CA GLN A 538 8.45 5.87 -8.55
C GLN A 538 7.54 6.78 -9.38
N LYS A 539 6.32 7.06 -8.92
CA LYS A 539 5.38 7.97 -9.61
C LYS A 539 5.78 9.45 -9.50
N ALA A 540 6.42 9.85 -8.40
CA ALA A 540 6.97 11.20 -8.21
C ALA A 540 8.33 11.40 -8.90
N GLY A 541 9.14 10.33 -9.00
CA GLY A 541 10.45 10.30 -9.63
C GLY A 541 10.46 9.93 -11.11
N ARG A 542 9.29 9.62 -11.71
CA ARG A 542 9.16 9.50 -13.16
C ARG A 542 9.41 10.86 -13.80
N MET A 543 10.66 11.11 -14.20
CA MET A 543 11.03 12.24 -15.03
C MET A 543 10.10 12.27 -16.24
N LEU A 544 9.50 13.43 -16.52
CA LEU A 544 8.58 13.58 -17.64
C LEU A 544 9.29 13.14 -18.93
N THR A 545 8.64 12.32 -19.75
CA THR A 545 9.25 11.92 -21.01
C THR A 545 9.27 13.10 -21.97
N LYS A 546 10.07 12.99 -23.04
CA LYS A 546 10.12 14.00 -24.11
C LYS A 546 8.73 14.29 -24.67
N GLU A 547 7.92 13.24 -24.84
CA GLU A 547 6.56 13.30 -25.37
C GLU A 547 5.61 14.01 -24.40
N ASP A 548 5.70 13.72 -23.10
CA ASP A 548 4.93 14.40 -22.05
C ASP A 548 5.23 15.91 -22.04
N VAL A 549 6.51 16.28 -22.13
CA VAL A 549 6.97 17.68 -22.18
C VAL A 549 6.42 18.41 -23.41
N VAL A 550 6.52 17.81 -24.60
CA VAL A 550 5.96 18.40 -25.84
C VAL A 550 4.44 18.56 -25.74
N LYS A 551 3.75 17.57 -25.17
CA LYS A 551 2.28 17.60 -24.98
C LYS A 551 1.83 18.70 -24.01
N ILE A 552 2.62 18.99 -22.97
CA ILE A 552 2.36 20.12 -22.06
C ILE A 552 2.43 21.45 -22.83
N TYR A 553 3.49 21.69 -23.62
CA TYR A 553 3.57 22.93 -24.43
C TYR A 553 2.40 23.07 -25.40
N GLN A 554 2.02 22.00 -26.11
CA GLN A 554 0.86 22.01 -27.01
C GLN A 554 -0.44 22.33 -26.26
N THR A 555 -0.62 21.74 -25.08
CA THR A 555 -1.78 22.01 -24.22
C THR A 555 -1.80 23.47 -23.76
N HIS A 556 -0.64 24.02 -23.39
CA HIS A 556 -0.48 25.40 -22.94
C HIS A 556 -0.73 26.43 -24.06
N GLU A 557 -0.25 26.20 -25.29
CA GLU A 557 -0.60 27.06 -26.44
C GLU A 557 -2.10 26.97 -26.79
N GLN A 558 -2.70 25.77 -26.72
CA GLN A 558 -4.16 25.61 -26.89
C GLN A 558 -4.96 26.33 -25.81
N GLN A 559 -4.51 26.32 -24.55
CA GLN A 559 -5.11 27.08 -23.46
C GLN A 559 -5.01 28.59 -23.72
N TRP A 560 -3.83 29.10 -24.09
CA TRP A 560 -3.65 30.50 -24.49
C TRP A 560 -4.62 30.94 -25.59
N ALA A 561 -4.80 30.11 -26.64
CA ALA A 561 -5.75 30.39 -27.70
C ALA A 561 -7.20 30.41 -27.18
N LYS A 562 -7.61 29.40 -26.41
CA LYS A 562 -8.98 29.27 -25.85
C LYS A 562 -9.34 30.39 -24.87
N MET A 563 -8.42 30.83 -24.03
CA MET A 563 -8.63 31.93 -23.07
C MET A 563 -9.09 33.23 -23.74
N SER A 564 -8.69 33.48 -24.99
CA SER A 564 -9.15 34.65 -25.73
C SER A 564 -10.66 34.60 -26.03
N ALA A 565 -11.24 33.40 -26.16
CA ALA A 565 -12.66 33.17 -26.45
C ALA A 565 -13.53 33.00 -25.19
N HIS A 566 -12.96 32.58 -24.06
CA HIS A 566 -13.71 32.48 -22.80
C HIS A 566 -14.07 33.86 -22.23
N ALA A 567 -15.27 33.94 -21.64
CA ALA A 567 -15.78 35.14 -20.97
C ALA A 567 -15.27 35.25 -19.52
N GLU A 568 -15.18 34.12 -18.82
CA GLU A 568 -14.59 34.01 -17.48
C GLU A 568 -13.43 33.01 -17.53
N VAL A 569 -12.32 33.37 -16.88
CA VAL A 569 -11.09 32.56 -16.77
C VAL A 569 -10.82 32.28 -15.30
N THR A 570 -10.66 31.01 -14.94
CA THR A 570 -10.26 30.59 -13.59
C THR A 570 -8.76 30.34 -13.52
N TRP A 571 -8.20 30.31 -12.30
CA TRP A 571 -6.79 29.96 -12.04
C TRP A 571 -6.31 28.71 -12.82
N ASP A 572 -7.17 27.70 -12.88
CA ASP A 572 -6.91 26.40 -13.48
C ASP A 572 -6.83 26.38 -15.02
N MET A 573 -7.35 27.42 -15.68
CA MET A 573 -7.33 27.55 -17.14
C MET A 573 -6.06 28.25 -17.65
N LEU A 574 -5.29 28.87 -16.74
CA LEU A 574 -4.07 29.59 -17.07
C LEU A 574 -2.91 28.62 -17.35
N PRO A 575 -2.27 28.69 -18.53
CA PRO A 575 -1.11 27.88 -18.90
C PRO A 575 0.17 28.42 -18.24
N TRP A 576 0.26 28.26 -16.92
CA TRP A 576 1.44 28.65 -16.13
C TRP A 576 2.72 28.00 -16.70
N PRO A 577 3.87 28.71 -16.75
CA PRO A 577 5.10 28.19 -17.35
C PRO A 577 5.83 27.22 -16.41
N VAL A 578 5.17 26.11 -16.09
CA VAL A 578 5.62 25.06 -15.17
C VAL A 578 5.08 23.70 -15.66
N TYR A 579 5.83 22.61 -15.46
CA TYR A 579 5.42 21.28 -15.91
C TYR A 579 4.31 20.64 -15.06
N LYS A 580 4.21 21.04 -13.80
CA LYS A 580 3.16 20.59 -12.87
C LYS A 580 2.13 21.71 -12.79
N LYS A 581 0.84 21.39 -12.95
CA LYS A 581 -0.25 22.34 -12.74
C LYS A 581 -0.12 22.96 -11.34
N ALA A 582 0.10 24.26 -11.28
CA ALA A 582 0.18 25.00 -10.03
C ALA A 582 -1.19 25.03 -9.35
N ASN A 583 -1.25 24.71 -8.06
CA ASN A 583 -2.45 24.79 -7.22
C ASN A 583 -2.45 26.05 -6.34
N SER A 584 -1.33 26.78 -6.30
CA SER A 584 -1.11 28.04 -5.59
C SER A 584 -0.12 28.94 -6.35
N ALA A 585 0.01 30.20 -5.94
CA ALA A 585 1.05 31.10 -6.46
C ALA A 585 2.47 30.70 -5.99
N GLU A 586 2.59 29.98 -4.88
CA GLU A 586 3.85 29.53 -4.28
C GLU A 586 4.48 28.36 -5.06
N ASP A 587 3.66 27.55 -5.72
CA ASP A 587 4.14 26.45 -6.58
C ASP A 587 4.97 26.95 -7.79
N ILE A 588 4.82 28.22 -8.16
CA ILE A 588 5.49 28.86 -9.30
C ILE A 588 6.89 29.33 -8.90
N THR A 589 7.73 28.37 -8.54
CA THR A 589 9.13 28.60 -8.15
C THR A 589 10.02 28.93 -9.33
N SER A 590 11.08 29.71 -9.11
CA SER A 590 12.07 30.05 -10.16
C SER A 590 12.64 28.81 -10.85
N GLY A 591 13.00 27.76 -10.09
CA GLY A 591 13.50 26.51 -10.68
C GLY A 591 12.50 25.78 -11.58
N ALA A 592 11.20 25.88 -11.30
CA ALA A 592 10.16 25.27 -12.15
C ALA A 592 9.95 26.06 -13.45
N VAL A 593 10.05 27.40 -13.40
CA VAL A 593 10.01 28.28 -14.59
C VAL A 593 11.28 28.11 -15.43
N ASP A 594 12.46 28.10 -14.81
CA ASP A 594 13.74 27.84 -15.47
C ASP A 594 13.70 26.51 -16.24
N ALA A 595 13.29 25.42 -15.59
CA ALA A 595 13.18 24.10 -16.21
C ALA A 595 12.19 24.05 -17.38
N TYR A 596 11.12 24.86 -17.33
CA TYR A 596 10.13 24.97 -18.41
C TYR A 596 10.62 25.83 -19.59
N ILE A 597 11.41 26.87 -19.36
CA ILE A 597 11.92 27.74 -20.44
C ILE A 597 13.18 27.16 -21.11
N MET A 598 14.08 26.58 -20.31
CA MET A 598 15.36 26.03 -20.76
C MET A 598 15.26 24.61 -21.35
N SER A 599 14.04 24.08 -21.48
CA SER A 599 13.80 22.73 -22.02
C SER A 599 14.45 22.52 -23.39
N PRO A 600 15.16 21.40 -23.60
CA PRO A 600 15.60 20.94 -24.93
C PRO A 600 14.44 20.54 -25.85
N HIS A 601 13.21 20.45 -25.34
CA HIS A 601 12.03 19.98 -26.05
C HIS A 601 10.96 21.07 -26.20
N TYR A 602 11.36 22.34 -26.07
CA TYR A 602 10.51 23.48 -26.41
C TYR A 602 10.15 23.43 -27.91
N PRO A 603 8.89 23.69 -28.31
CA PRO A 603 8.44 23.52 -29.70
C PRO A 603 9.23 24.38 -30.70
N ASP A 604 9.63 25.58 -30.30
CA ASP A 604 10.57 26.44 -31.04
C ASP A 604 12.03 26.17 -30.63
N ALA A 605 12.54 24.95 -30.85
CA ALA A 605 13.90 24.57 -30.44
C ALA A 605 14.99 25.47 -31.07
N ASP A 606 14.76 25.93 -32.30
CA ASP A 606 15.67 26.80 -33.07
C ASP A 606 15.80 28.22 -32.50
N LYS A 607 14.86 28.66 -31.64
CA LYS A 607 14.93 29.98 -31.02
C LYS A 607 15.90 29.97 -29.85
N SER A 608 16.79 30.96 -29.82
CA SER A 608 17.70 31.18 -28.69
C SER A 608 16.92 31.29 -27.38
N THR A 609 17.47 30.73 -26.30
CA THR A 609 16.86 30.79 -24.95
C THR A 609 16.50 32.23 -24.56
N LYS A 610 17.33 33.21 -24.95
CA LYS A 610 17.08 34.64 -24.73
C LYS A 610 15.77 35.13 -25.38
N ASP A 611 15.45 34.64 -26.57
CA ASP A 611 14.25 35.04 -27.31
C ASP A 611 13.01 34.29 -26.82
N ARG A 612 13.17 33.02 -26.39
CA ARG A 612 12.12 32.29 -25.64
C ARG A 612 11.74 33.03 -24.35
N ILE A 613 12.73 33.48 -23.57
CA ILE A 613 12.51 34.28 -22.35
C ILE A 613 11.78 35.60 -22.68
N ARG A 614 12.25 36.36 -23.69
CA ARG A 614 11.60 37.61 -24.14
C ARG A 614 10.16 37.39 -24.62
N GLN A 615 9.88 36.31 -25.34
CA GLN A 615 8.54 35.97 -25.82
C GLN A 615 7.57 35.71 -24.65
N GLN A 616 8.02 34.99 -23.63
CA GLN A 616 7.21 34.75 -22.43
C GLN A 616 7.07 36.01 -21.57
N LEU A 617 8.13 36.83 -21.46
CA LEU A 617 8.06 38.15 -20.81
C LEU A 617 6.98 39.03 -21.46
N ARG A 618 6.89 39.10 -22.79
CA ARG A 618 5.81 39.84 -23.48
C ARG A 618 4.41 39.29 -23.20
N ARG A 619 4.25 38.00 -22.89
CA ARG A 619 2.95 37.39 -22.55
C ARG A 619 2.55 37.62 -21.09
N TRP A 620 3.52 37.59 -20.18
CA TRP A 620 3.30 37.70 -18.73
C TRP A 620 3.50 39.11 -18.16
N HIS A 621 4.05 40.04 -18.93
CA HIS A 621 4.24 41.44 -18.53
C HIS A 621 2.94 42.03 -17.99
N GLU A 622 3.03 42.69 -16.83
CA GLU A 622 1.87 43.16 -16.07
C GLU A 622 0.90 43.97 -16.94
N ASP A 623 1.40 44.88 -17.79
CA ASP A 623 0.54 45.69 -18.67
C ASP A 623 -0.28 44.84 -19.67
N HIS A 624 0.37 43.98 -20.46
CA HIS A 624 -0.33 43.13 -21.44
C HIS A 624 -1.25 42.10 -20.78
N PHE A 625 -0.80 41.52 -19.66
CA PHE A 625 -1.55 40.51 -18.91
C PHE A 625 -2.78 41.12 -18.21
N ASN A 626 -2.62 42.29 -17.57
CA ASN A 626 -3.71 42.99 -16.90
C ASN A 626 -4.80 43.44 -17.89
N GLN A 627 -4.40 43.98 -19.05
CA GLN A 627 -5.35 44.44 -20.07
C GLN A 627 -6.16 43.28 -20.68
N LYS A 628 -5.49 42.20 -21.12
CA LYS A 628 -6.12 41.15 -21.94
C LYS A 628 -6.67 39.96 -21.17
N VAL A 629 -6.04 39.61 -20.05
CA VAL A 629 -6.33 38.37 -19.31
C VAL A 629 -7.02 38.67 -18.00
N LEU A 630 -6.45 39.53 -17.16
CA LEU A 630 -6.97 39.79 -15.81
C LEU A 630 -8.39 40.38 -15.81
N SER A 631 -8.74 41.16 -16.83
CA SER A 631 -10.09 41.68 -17.08
C SER A 631 -11.16 40.59 -17.22
N LYS A 632 -10.76 39.37 -17.60
CA LYS A 632 -11.63 38.18 -17.74
C LYS A 632 -11.50 37.17 -16.60
N VAL A 633 -10.56 37.37 -15.67
CA VAL A 633 -10.34 36.43 -14.56
C VAL A 633 -11.46 36.58 -13.53
N SER A 634 -11.96 35.45 -13.01
CA SER A 634 -12.97 35.45 -11.94
C SER A 634 -12.50 36.26 -10.73
N GLU A 635 -13.38 37.06 -10.12
CA GLU A 635 -12.97 38.00 -9.06
C GLU A 635 -12.31 37.34 -7.86
N ARG A 636 -12.73 36.11 -7.55
CA ARG A 636 -12.16 35.27 -6.48
C ARG A 636 -10.70 34.88 -6.74
N ASP A 637 -10.32 34.79 -8.01
CA ASP A 637 -8.97 34.40 -8.45
C ASP A 637 -8.11 35.60 -8.87
N LYS A 638 -8.69 36.79 -9.12
CA LYS A 638 -7.98 37.98 -9.68
C LYS A 638 -6.68 38.30 -8.94
N ASP A 639 -6.72 38.50 -7.62
CA ASP A 639 -5.54 38.90 -6.85
C ASP A 639 -4.47 37.80 -6.81
N ARG A 640 -4.91 36.54 -6.70
CA ARG A 640 -4.05 35.35 -6.71
C ARG A 640 -3.35 35.19 -8.07
N VAL A 641 -4.09 35.33 -9.16
CA VAL A 641 -3.58 35.30 -10.54
C VAL A 641 -2.61 36.46 -10.80
N LYS A 642 -2.92 37.67 -10.33
CA LYS A 642 -2.05 38.85 -10.44
C LYS A 642 -0.73 38.66 -9.69
N ALA A 643 -0.77 38.17 -8.45
CA ALA A 643 0.43 37.86 -7.67
C ALA A 643 1.31 36.82 -8.37
N ALA A 644 0.70 35.75 -8.88
CA ALA A 644 1.37 34.70 -9.63
C ALA A 644 2.01 35.18 -10.95
N ALA A 645 1.32 36.01 -11.73
CA ALA A 645 1.87 36.61 -12.95
C ALA A 645 3.07 37.55 -12.64
N GLY A 646 3.01 38.28 -11.52
CA GLY A 646 4.15 39.06 -11.02
C GLY A 646 5.35 38.17 -10.66
N THR A 647 5.13 37.04 -9.98
CA THR A 647 6.18 36.05 -9.68
C THR A 647 6.80 35.45 -10.96
N VAL A 648 5.98 35.08 -11.95
CA VAL A 648 6.47 34.63 -13.27
C VAL A 648 7.36 35.69 -13.92
N THR A 649 6.93 36.95 -13.95
CA THR A 649 7.67 38.05 -14.58
C THR A 649 9.01 38.31 -13.89
N ARG A 650 9.07 38.28 -12.56
CA ARG A 650 10.33 38.38 -11.80
C ARG A 650 11.27 37.22 -12.10
N ASN A 651 10.76 35.98 -12.10
CA ASN A 651 11.56 34.79 -12.42
C ASN A 651 12.13 34.88 -13.86
N LEU A 652 11.33 35.33 -14.84
CA LEU A 652 11.77 35.50 -16.22
C LEU A 652 12.83 36.62 -16.39
N ASN A 653 12.73 37.72 -15.64
CA ASN A 653 13.76 38.77 -15.64
C ASN A 653 15.08 38.25 -15.06
N ASN A 654 15.05 37.59 -13.89
CA ASN A 654 16.23 36.98 -13.27
C ASN A 654 16.90 35.95 -14.21
N LEU A 655 16.09 35.17 -14.94
CA LEU A 655 16.58 34.21 -15.93
C LEU A 655 17.19 34.91 -17.16
N LEU A 656 16.62 36.04 -17.59
CA LEU A 656 17.16 36.86 -18.68
C LEU A 656 18.52 37.47 -18.32
N GLU A 657 18.66 37.98 -17.09
CA GLU A 657 19.89 38.53 -16.54
C GLU A 657 20.99 37.47 -16.46
N ARG A 658 20.73 36.33 -15.80
CA ARG A 658 21.66 35.18 -15.75
C ARG A 658 22.08 34.69 -17.14
N THR A 659 21.16 34.70 -18.12
CA THR A 659 21.46 34.33 -19.52
C THR A 659 22.37 35.35 -20.21
N ASN A 660 22.30 36.64 -19.86
CA ASN A 660 23.20 37.67 -20.37
C ASN A 660 24.59 37.58 -19.70
N GLU A 661 24.64 37.36 -18.39
CA GLU A 661 25.87 37.17 -17.62
C GLU A 661 26.66 35.95 -18.10
N SER A 662 25.99 34.81 -18.31
CA SER A 662 26.61 33.58 -18.80
C SER A 662 27.28 33.77 -20.17
N LYS A 663 26.73 34.60 -21.06
CA LYS A 663 27.38 34.97 -22.32
C LYS A 663 28.61 35.87 -22.11
N LYS A 664 28.53 36.79 -21.13
CA LYS A 664 29.64 37.70 -20.80
C LYS A 664 30.82 36.96 -20.15
N SER A 665 30.56 36.00 -19.25
CA SER A 665 31.60 35.17 -18.64
C SER A 665 32.18 34.14 -19.60
N GLY A 666 31.35 33.46 -20.40
CA GLY A 666 31.82 32.49 -21.41
C GLY A 666 32.73 33.10 -22.47
N SER A 667 32.49 34.37 -22.85
CA SER A 667 33.34 35.10 -23.81
C SER A 667 34.67 35.60 -23.20
N SER A 668 34.85 35.54 -21.88
CA SER A 668 36.03 36.09 -21.18
C SER A 668 37.08 35.02 -20.82
N VAL A 669 36.80 33.74 -21.08
CA VAL A 669 37.70 32.60 -20.74
C VAL A 669 38.48 32.08 -21.97
N PHE A 670 38.14 32.57 -23.17
CA PHE A 670 38.76 32.19 -24.45
C PHE A 670 39.32 33.40 -25.24
N GLY A 671 39.54 34.54 -24.57
CA GLY A 671 40.14 35.75 -25.13
C GLY A 671 41.55 35.99 -24.61
#